data_AF-A0A7C1F6T6-F1
#
_entry.id   AF-A0A7C1F6T6-F1
#
_cell.length_a   1.000
_cell.length_b   1.000
_cell.length_c   1.000
_cell.angle_alpha   90.00
_cell.angle_beta   90.00
_cell.angle_gamma   90.00
#
_symmetry.space_group_name_H-M   'P 1'
#
loop_
_entity.id
_entity.type
_entity.pdbx_description
1 polymer ?
#
loop_
_entity_poly.entity_id
_entity_poly.type
_entity_poly.pdbx_seq_one_letter_code
_entity_poly.pdbx_strand_id
1 'polypeptide(L)'
;MPARFVNICGIVTRRTRSQIRRILRHCGRHRHDSRSFTFIEGEGYMFKRIAALCAAALMFMAVMPAQAQSRSIFWERWDVIIDNVDTTDNRFDVSEQYVIRFNGTFTFGSAVIPYTNLEDIQNVRVYQDGELLRSNCAGGRGTFCARREGDEMSIVYYFLEPVTDGQRSFTISYTVVGALRIYDGGDQLAWDAIPAEHYGFSIGNASVKIQLPPDAAPREGIDPVETYGVPTDVRVNGSNIQITATERLEGSDYLTVRLQYPHNPNARVPFWQASYDAQAAFDENVRPLIDVGAIALGMLIAIGIPLFVWTRYITKGRDPVVGIVPEFLSEPPSNLPPAMVGTLVDEHAHLRDVMSTLLDLGQRGYLVIQENQNEGFLGIGRSSSYIFKRTDKPIQNDPALRKFEQRLLSNLFPAQLMERSLDSLKEVFYSVIQMMQADLYEELVKEGLFARNPNATRTSWYGAAAGLGFLGIIGFFVVLAVLETATPSLLCIPVALLVGAVATAIAAPAMPAKTQKGAEEAAKWKGFVEYLRNLEKYGDVGTAAEKFSAYLPYAVAAGIDRNWVQRFARVPNVSIPPWYYPTYLGPYSGGYRAGTPLRRGIGIPSFDGGEGSGLPGELARADDGGLSLDNLSGGMAGALENISNGLTNMVESAGRIMTSTPAPKGGSSGSWSSGGRSFSGGGRSGGGFRSSGGGSRGFG
;
A
#
# COMPACT_ATOMS: atom_id res chain seq x y z
N MET A 1 -66.34 24.07 2.12
CA MET A 1 -66.04 22.69 2.55
C MET A 1 -64.61 22.62 3.06
N PRO A 2 -64.34 21.93 4.17
CA PRO A 2 -63.24 22.26 5.08
C PRO A 2 -62.02 21.30 5.02
N ALA A 3 -61.00 21.68 5.79
CA ALA A 3 -59.99 20.84 6.47
C ALA A 3 -58.78 20.42 5.59
N ARG A 4 -57.51 20.54 6.01
CA ARG A 4 -56.86 19.82 7.12
C ARG A 4 -55.33 20.12 7.14
N PHE A 5 -54.75 20.05 8.35
CA PHE A 5 -53.32 19.91 8.74
C PHE A 5 -52.36 21.10 8.50
N VAL A 6 -51.88 21.89 9.49
CA VAL A 6 -51.28 21.71 10.84
C VAL A 6 -49.74 21.59 10.83
N ASN A 7 -49.13 22.62 11.44
CA ASN A 7 -47.93 22.72 12.29
C ASN A 7 -46.47 22.76 11.76
N ILE A 8 -45.88 23.94 12.01
CA ILE A 8 -44.72 24.23 12.88
C ILE A 8 -43.41 23.50 12.56
N CYS A 9 -42.45 24.25 12.03
CA CYS A 9 -41.03 23.94 12.11
C CYS A 9 -40.32 25.06 12.88
N GLY A 10 -40.17 24.87 14.19
CA GLY A 10 -39.40 25.74 15.07
C GLY A 10 -38.79 24.90 16.21
N ILE A 11 -37.48 25.04 16.40
CA ILE A 11 -36.76 24.91 17.68
C ILE A 11 -36.81 23.53 18.36
N VAL A 12 -35.78 22.69 18.17
CA VAL A 12 -35.23 21.86 19.27
C VAL A 12 -33.71 21.67 19.08
N THR A 13 -32.95 22.64 19.57
CA THR A 13 -31.67 22.40 20.24
C THR A 13 -31.94 21.58 21.52
N ARG A 14 -31.57 20.29 21.54
CA ARG A 14 -31.30 19.44 22.74
C ARG A 14 -31.54 17.95 22.42
N ARG A 15 -30.45 17.21 22.17
CA ARG A 15 -30.25 15.75 22.34
C ARG A 15 -29.09 15.41 21.42
N THR A 16 -27.84 15.45 21.87
CA THR A 16 -27.15 14.26 22.39
C THR A 16 -25.91 14.71 23.19
N ARG A 17 -26.12 15.03 24.47
CA ARG A 17 -25.03 15.33 25.42
C ARG A 17 -25.07 14.41 26.66
N SER A 18 -25.59 13.19 26.50
CA SER A 18 -25.83 12.27 27.64
C SER A 18 -25.37 10.82 27.41
N GLN A 19 -24.19 10.59 26.84
CA GLN A 19 -23.61 9.22 26.74
C GLN A 19 -22.10 9.12 27.07
N ILE A 20 -21.38 10.22 27.37
CA ILE A 20 -19.91 10.18 27.62
C ILE A 20 -19.54 10.77 29.00
N ARG A 21 -20.27 10.39 30.05
CA ARG A 21 -19.93 10.76 31.45
C ARG A 21 -20.14 9.64 32.48
N ARG A 22 -20.19 8.36 32.06
CA ARG A 22 -20.56 7.24 32.93
C ARG A 22 -19.51 6.14 33.13
N ILE A 23 -18.23 6.38 32.85
CA ILE A 23 -17.15 5.39 33.13
C ILE A 23 -15.91 6.07 33.76
N LEU A 24 -16.12 7.00 34.69
CA LEU A 24 -15.03 7.51 35.54
C LEU A 24 -15.61 7.87 36.91
N ARG A 25 -15.75 6.86 37.78
CA ARG A 25 -15.71 6.93 39.26
C ARG A 25 -16.22 5.63 39.89
N HIS A 26 -15.32 4.70 40.21
CA HIS A 26 -15.36 4.00 41.49
C HIS A 26 -14.00 3.38 41.86
N CYS A 27 -13.55 3.76 43.06
CA CYS A 27 -12.52 3.26 43.98
C CYS A 27 -11.71 2.00 43.60
N GLY A 28 -10.40 1.86 43.88
CA GLY A 28 -9.51 2.54 44.83
C GLY A 28 -9.32 1.76 46.14
N ARG A 29 -8.21 1.00 46.28
CA ARG A 29 -7.29 0.96 47.46
C ARG A 29 -6.45 -0.34 47.57
N HIS A 30 -5.13 -0.13 47.77
CA HIS A 30 -4.15 -0.83 48.65
C HIS A 30 -4.06 -2.38 48.64
N ARG A 31 -2.90 -3.06 48.81
CA ARG A 31 -1.58 -2.75 49.37
C ARG A 31 -0.60 -3.89 49.00
N HIS A 32 0.69 -3.57 48.96
CA HIS A 32 1.90 -4.39 49.23
C HIS A 32 1.73 -5.91 49.46
N ASP A 33 2.47 -6.74 48.71
CA ASP A 33 3.73 -7.28 49.25
C ASP A 33 4.68 -7.78 48.14
N SER A 34 5.95 -7.66 48.44
CA SER A 34 7.14 -7.83 47.62
C SER A 34 7.86 -9.12 48.01
N ARG A 35 8.33 -9.90 47.03
CA ARG A 35 9.52 -10.80 47.10
C ARG A 35 9.71 -11.48 45.72
N SER A 36 10.50 -10.93 44.81
CA SER A 36 11.96 -11.12 44.64
C SER A 36 12.38 -12.57 44.35
N PHE A 37 12.72 -12.85 43.08
CA PHE A 37 13.88 -13.68 42.73
C PHE A 37 14.49 -13.23 41.38
N THR A 38 15.67 -12.63 41.53
CA THR A 38 16.83 -12.41 40.64
C THR A 38 17.16 -13.62 39.74
N PHE A 39 17.84 -13.57 38.59
CA PHE A 39 18.81 -12.67 37.92
C PHE A 39 18.83 -13.15 36.42
N ILE A 40 19.14 -12.37 35.38
CA ILE A 40 20.50 -12.12 34.86
C ILE A 40 20.50 -10.79 34.10
N GLU A 41 21.47 -9.96 34.46
CA GLU A 41 21.83 -8.68 33.86
C GLU A 41 22.53 -8.83 32.50
N GLY A 42 22.27 -7.87 31.61
CA GLY A 42 23.08 -7.61 30.42
C GLY A 42 22.23 -7.03 29.30
N GLU A 43 22.48 -5.76 28.95
CA GLU A 43 21.99 -5.01 27.77
C GLU A 43 20.96 -3.89 27.99
N GLY A 44 20.42 -3.67 29.20
CA GLY A 44 19.51 -2.55 29.45
C GLY A 44 20.15 -1.18 29.79
N TYR A 45 21.46 -1.15 30.09
CA TYR A 45 22.11 0.03 30.67
C TYR A 45 22.70 1.01 29.64
N MET A 46 22.98 0.57 28.42
CA MET A 46 23.47 1.45 27.34
C MET A 46 22.34 2.28 26.73
N PHE A 47 21.17 1.68 26.49
CA PHE A 47 20.04 2.38 25.86
C PHE A 47 19.42 3.45 26.76
N LYS A 48 19.37 3.23 28.08
CA LYS A 48 18.87 4.23 29.04
C LYS A 48 19.86 5.38 29.27
N ARG A 49 21.18 5.13 29.21
CA ARG A 49 22.19 6.19 29.28
C ARG A 49 22.27 7.01 28.00
N ILE A 50 22.10 6.38 26.83
CA ILE A 50 22.02 7.09 25.54
C ILE A 50 20.71 7.87 25.44
N ALA A 51 19.56 7.32 25.86
CA ALA A 51 18.30 8.07 25.87
C ALA A 51 18.32 9.24 26.87
N ALA A 52 18.95 9.07 28.05
CA ALA A 52 19.11 10.15 29.03
C ALA A 52 20.16 11.18 28.60
N LEU A 53 21.25 10.79 27.91
CA LEU A 53 22.23 11.70 27.32
C LEU A 53 21.66 12.42 26.09
N CYS A 54 20.82 11.78 25.28
CA CYS A 54 20.11 12.40 24.17
C CYS A 54 19.02 13.34 24.67
N ALA A 55 18.27 13.00 25.72
CA ALA A 55 17.30 13.90 26.33
C ALA A 55 17.97 15.08 27.06
N ALA A 56 19.11 14.86 27.72
CA ALA A 56 19.92 15.92 28.32
C ALA A 56 20.61 16.78 27.25
N ALA A 57 21.07 16.21 26.14
CA ALA A 57 21.62 16.97 24.99
C ALA A 57 20.52 17.73 24.22
N LEU A 58 19.31 17.18 24.12
CA LEU A 58 18.14 17.88 23.56
C LEU A 58 17.61 18.98 24.48
N MET A 59 17.72 18.83 25.81
CA MET A 59 17.40 19.91 26.76
C MET A 59 18.51 20.96 26.91
N PHE A 60 19.79 20.60 26.74
CA PHE A 60 20.89 21.59 26.74
C PHE A 60 21.00 22.38 25.42
N MET A 61 20.48 21.85 24.31
CA MET A 61 20.34 22.61 23.05
C MET A 61 19.14 23.57 23.02
N ALA A 62 18.25 23.53 24.02
CA ALA A 62 17.02 24.32 24.01
C ALA A 62 17.08 25.64 24.81
N VAL A 63 18.20 25.96 25.48
CA VAL A 63 18.37 27.26 26.15
C VAL A 63 19.80 27.79 25.99
N MET A 64 20.12 28.16 24.77
CA MET A 64 20.92 29.36 24.53
C MET A 64 20.02 30.27 23.71
N PRO A 65 19.56 31.43 24.21
CA PRO A 65 19.23 32.49 23.29
C PRO A 65 20.58 32.88 22.67
N ALA A 66 20.97 32.20 21.61
CA ALA A 66 21.75 32.86 20.61
C ALA A 66 20.85 34.04 20.21
N GLN A 67 21.17 35.23 20.71
CA GLN A 67 20.78 36.43 20.02
C GLN A 67 21.44 36.32 18.65
N ALA A 68 20.83 35.58 17.73
CA ALA A 68 20.98 35.83 16.32
C ALA A 68 20.49 37.26 16.19
N GLN A 69 21.41 38.23 16.23
CA GLN A 69 21.14 39.53 15.67
C GLN A 69 20.65 39.21 14.26
N SER A 70 19.35 39.34 14.05
CA SER A 70 18.71 39.09 12.76
C SER A 70 19.23 40.17 11.82
N ARG A 71 20.39 39.91 11.21
CA ARG A 71 20.92 40.80 10.18
C ARG A 71 19.88 40.86 9.09
N SER A 72 19.42 42.06 8.78
CA SER A 72 18.37 42.28 7.79
C SER A 72 18.78 43.46 6.92
N ILE A 73 18.32 43.42 5.68
CA ILE A 73 18.47 44.53 4.76
C ILE A 73 17.08 44.96 4.29
N PHE A 74 16.99 46.21 3.91
CA PHE A 74 15.82 46.76 3.26
C PHE A 74 16.29 47.61 2.09
N TRP A 75 15.88 47.23 0.87
CA TRP A 75 16.10 48.05 -0.31
C TRP A 75 15.14 49.23 -0.25
N GLU A 76 15.59 50.41 0.13
CA GLU A 76 14.76 51.61 0.10
C GLU A 76 14.37 51.98 -1.33
N ARG A 77 15.35 51.85 -2.24
CA ARG A 77 15.18 52.13 -3.66
C ARG A 77 15.94 51.14 -4.51
N TRP A 78 15.30 50.67 -5.58
CA TRP A 78 15.91 49.85 -6.62
C TRP A 78 15.48 50.40 -7.98
N ASP A 79 16.38 51.16 -8.61
CA ASP A 79 16.15 51.73 -9.93
C ASP A 79 16.96 50.98 -10.98
N VAL A 80 16.32 50.61 -12.08
CA VAL A 80 16.98 49.97 -13.22
C VAL A 80 16.90 50.89 -14.41
N ILE A 81 18.06 51.21 -14.99
CA ILE A 81 18.15 52.05 -16.18
C ILE A 81 18.67 51.17 -17.32
N ILE A 82 17.94 51.15 -18.43
CA ILE A 82 18.35 50.54 -19.68
C ILE A 82 18.54 51.66 -20.70
N ASP A 83 19.74 51.85 -21.19
CA ASP A 83 20.08 52.90 -22.15
C ASP A 83 21.14 52.43 -23.15
N ASN A 84 21.61 53.35 -24.02
CA ASN A 84 22.56 53.07 -25.10
C ASN A 84 22.14 51.86 -25.95
N VAL A 85 20.84 51.72 -26.23
CA VAL A 85 20.30 50.60 -27.00
C VAL A 85 20.72 50.74 -28.46
N ASP A 86 21.54 49.80 -28.91
CA ASP A 86 21.93 49.60 -30.30
C ASP A 86 21.13 48.43 -30.87
N THR A 87 20.13 48.77 -31.69
CA THR A 87 19.25 47.78 -32.32
C THR A 87 19.93 47.03 -33.46
N THR A 88 21.01 47.57 -34.02
CA THR A 88 21.74 46.94 -35.14
C THR A 88 22.67 45.85 -34.61
N ASP A 89 23.51 46.19 -33.62
CA ASP A 89 24.47 45.25 -33.02
C ASP A 89 23.84 44.33 -31.96
N ASN A 90 22.58 44.60 -31.61
CA ASN A 90 21.81 43.91 -30.56
C ASN A 90 22.53 44.03 -29.21
N ARG A 91 22.64 45.26 -28.73
CA ARG A 91 23.38 45.61 -27.51
C ARG A 91 22.67 46.71 -26.74
N PHE A 92 22.75 46.69 -25.42
CA PHE A 92 22.33 47.81 -24.58
C PHE A 92 23.09 47.80 -23.26
N ASP A 93 23.09 48.93 -22.57
CA ASP A 93 23.66 49.05 -21.23
C ASP A 93 22.56 48.98 -20.17
N VAL A 94 22.86 48.30 -19.07
CA VAL A 94 21.99 48.19 -17.90
C VAL A 94 22.73 48.75 -16.70
N SER A 95 22.07 49.62 -15.94
CA SER A 95 22.55 50.16 -14.68
C SER A 95 21.52 49.91 -13.58
N GLU A 96 21.85 49.05 -12.62
CA GLU A 96 21.04 48.78 -11.44
C GLU A 96 21.56 49.62 -10.27
N GLN A 97 20.71 50.49 -9.72
CA GLN A 97 21.03 51.40 -8.62
C GLN A 97 20.26 51.03 -7.37
N TYR A 98 20.98 50.75 -6.29
CA TYR A 98 20.41 50.39 -5.02
C TYR A 98 20.66 51.46 -3.97
N VAL A 99 19.65 51.73 -3.16
CA VAL A 99 19.78 52.44 -1.88
C VAL A 99 19.33 51.49 -0.79
N ILE A 100 20.26 51.08 0.08
CA ILE A 100 20.03 49.95 0.99
C ILE A 100 20.25 50.39 2.42
N ARG A 101 19.30 50.07 3.29
CA ARG A 101 19.41 50.19 4.74
C ARG A 101 19.78 48.84 5.32
N PHE A 102 20.95 48.77 5.94
CA PHE A 102 21.47 47.59 6.62
C PHE A 102 21.14 47.64 8.10
N ASN A 103 20.73 46.51 8.66
CA ASN A 103 20.64 46.26 10.10
C ASN A 103 21.56 45.08 10.45
N GLY A 104 22.59 45.32 11.25
CA GLY A 104 23.73 44.45 11.45
C GLY A 104 24.93 44.80 10.55
N THR A 105 26.01 44.02 10.68
CA THR A 105 27.27 44.23 9.95
C THR A 105 27.33 43.42 8.66
N PHE A 106 27.59 44.09 7.54
CA PHE A 106 27.76 43.51 6.21
C PHE A 106 29.08 43.97 5.59
N THR A 107 29.67 43.11 4.76
CA THR A 107 31.02 43.32 4.18
C THR A 107 31.09 43.12 2.68
N PHE A 108 30.12 42.43 2.08
CA PHE A 108 30.05 42.23 0.65
C PHE A 108 28.62 42.10 0.15
N GLY A 109 28.44 42.29 -1.16
CA GLY A 109 27.23 41.97 -1.89
C GLY A 109 27.51 41.02 -3.05
N SER A 110 26.46 40.38 -3.54
CA SER A 110 26.50 39.50 -4.70
C SER A 110 25.34 39.78 -5.65
N ALA A 111 25.62 39.66 -6.93
CA ALA A 111 24.64 39.74 -8.00
C ALA A 111 24.91 38.62 -9.01
N VAL A 112 23.89 37.84 -9.33
CA VAL A 112 23.95 36.79 -10.35
C VAL A 112 23.01 37.18 -11.49
N ILE A 113 23.47 37.14 -12.74
CA ILE A 113 22.66 37.43 -13.93
C ILE A 113 22.71 36.20 -14.86
N PRO A 114 21.59 35.54 -15.15
CA PRO A 114 21.59 34.35 -16.00
C PRO A 114 21.79 34.72 -17.47
N TYR A 115 22.46 33.84 -18.23
CA TYR A 115 22.63 33.94 -19.68
C TYR A 115 21.39 33.47 -20.47
N THR A 116 20.25 33.33 -19.79
CA THR A 116 18.99 32.94 -20.43
C THR A 116 18.59 34.02 -21.44
N ASN A 117 18.41 33.60 -22.71
CA ASN A 117 17.99 34.47 -23.81
C ASN A 117 18.90 35.71 -24.01
N LEU A 118 20.21 35.55 -23.80
CA LEU A 118 21.23 36.54 -24.15
C LEU A 118 22.51 35.82 -24.58
N GLU A 119 23.42 36.52 -25.23
CA GLU A 119 24.67 35.94 -25.73
C GLU A 119 25.87 36.26 -24.84
N ASP A 120 25.96 37.50 -24.36
CA ASP A 120 27.07 37.94 -23.51
C ASP A 120 26.74 39.08 -22.54
N ILE A 121 27.52 39.17 -21.46
CA ILE A 121 27.52 40.27 -20.51
C ILE A 121 28.93 40.82 -20.41
N GLN A 122 29.11 42.09 -20.74
CA GLN A 122 30.41 42.74 -20.87
C GLN A 122 30.50 43.99 -20.01
N ASN A 123 31.72 44.52 -19.84
CA ASN A 123 31.98 45.83 -19.22
C ASN A 123 31.38 46.02 -17.82
N VAL A 124 31.33 44.95 -17.02
CA VAL A 124 30.80 45.01 -15.65
C VAL A 124 31.63 45.99 -14.81
N ARG A 125 30.95 46.95 -14.17
CA ARG A 125 31.52 47.88 -13.20
C ARG A 125 30.60 47.96 -11.99
N VAL A 126 31.20 48.11 -10.82
CA VAL A 126 30.47 48.25 -9.55
C VAL A 126 30.93 49.50 -8.85
N TYR A 127 29.98 50.31 -8.39
CA TYR A 127 30.21 51.54 -7.65
C TYR A 127 29.62 51.41 -6.25
N GLN A 128 30.31 51.97 -5.25
CA GLN A 128 29.79 52.18 -3.91
C GLN A 128 29.80 53.68 -3.62
N ASP A 129 28.66 54.27 -3.31
CA ASP A 129 28.52 55.71 -3.02
C ASP A 129 29.15 56.63 -4.10
N GLY A 130 29.08 56.19 -5.36
CA GLY A 130 29.64 56.87 -6.53
C GLY A 130 31.12 56.59 -6.79
N GLU A 131 31.83 55.89 -5.90
CA GLU A 131 33.22 55.48 -6.09
C GLU A 131 33.31 54.14 -6.81
N LEU A 132 34.11 54.07 -7.89
CA LEU A 132 34.33 52.84 -8.65
C LEU A 132 35.17 51.84 -7.86
N LEU A 133 34.65 50.64 -7.64
CA LEU A 133 35.39 49.54 -7.03
C LEU A 133 36.44 48.99 -8.00
N ARG A 134 37.57 48.50 -7.47
CA ARG A 134 38.65 47.94 -8.29
C ARG A 134 38.32 46.50 -8.71
N SER A 135 38.48 46.18 -9.99
CA SER A 135 38.32 44.80 -10.49
C SER A 135 39.43 43.90 -9.93
N ASN A 136 39.11 43.00 -9.01
CA ASN A 136 40.03 42.02 -8.43
C ASN A 136 39.28 40.80 -7.86
N CYS A 137 39.57 39.61 -8.40
CA CYS A 137 38.99 38.34 -7.97
C CYS A 137 39.72 37.64 -6.82
N ALA A 138 40.85 38.17 -6.34
CA ALA A 138 41.49 37.69 -5.11
C ALA A 138 40.75 38.14 -3.83
N GLY A 139 39.76 39.03 -3.97
CA GLY A 139 39.02 39.64 -2.87
C GLY A 139 39.78 40.79 -2.19
N GLY A 140 39.14 41.42 -1.22
CA GLY A 140 39.67 42.57 -0.48
C GLY A 140 38.72 43.76 -0.50
N ARG A 141 38.93 44.72 0.40
CA ARG A 141 38.04 45.89 0.52
C ARG A 141 38.08 46.75 -0.75
N GLY A 142 36.90 47.23 -1.15
CA GLY A 142 36.75 48.09 -2.32
C GLY A 142 37.06 47.41 -3.64
N THR A 143 36.84 46.09 -3.74
CA THR A 143 37.05 45.34 -4.98
C THR A 143 35.81 44.60 -5.43
N PHE A 144 35.72 44.29 -6.71
CA PHE A 144 34.68 43.40 -7.26
C PHE A 144 35.30 42.34 -8.17
N CYS A 145 34.61 41.22 -8.29
CA CYS A 145 34.92 40.14 -9.22
C CYS A 145 33.68 39.82 -10.03
N ALA A 146 33.77 39.96 -11.35
CA ALA A 146 32.75 39.52 -12.29
C ALA A 146 33.31 38.36 -13.09
N ARG A 147 32.66 37.19 -13.03
CA ARG A 147 33.09 35.99 -13.75
C ARG A 147 31.89 35.19 -14.24
N ARG A 148 32.04 34.60 -15.42
CA ARG A 148 31.07 33.62 -15.91
C ARG A 148 31.23 32.30 -15.16
N GLU A 149 30.15 31.81 -14.58
CA GLU A 149 30.04 30.51 -13.91
C GLU A 149 28.93 29.71 -14.58
N GLY A 150 29.30 28.76 -15.45
CA GLY A 150 28.31 28.01 -16.24
C GLY A 150 27.47 28.93 -17.14
N ASP A 151 26.16 28.97 -16.89
CA ASP A 151 25.18 29.76 -17.63
C ASP A 151 24.79 31.05 -16.89
N GLU A 152 25.64 31.54 -15.99
CA GLU A 152 25.38 32.74 -15.18
C GLU A 152 26.62 33.65 -15.12
N MET A 153 26.40 34.96 -15.03
CA MET A 153 27.40 35.96 -14.66
C MET A 153 27.32 36.21 -13.17
N SER A 154 28.36 35.80 -12.44
CA SER A 154 28.51 35.95 -11.00
C SER A 154 29.33 37.20 -10.70
N ILE A 155 28.74 38.14 -9.97
CA ILE A 155 29.35 39.41 -9.57
C ILE A 155 29.39 39.44 -8.05
N VAL A 156 30.59 39.41 -7.47
CA VAL A 156 30.79 39.56 -6.01
C VAL A 156 31.57 40.84 -5.76
N TYR A 157 31.07 41.70 -4.88
CA TYR A 157 31.70 42.99 -4.59
C TYR A 157 31.84 43.22 -3.09
N TYR A 158 33.05 43.59 -2.67
CA TYR A 158 33.42 43.84 -1.28
C TYR A 158 33.39 45.32 -0.99
N PHE A 159 32.79 45.68 0.14
CA PHE A 159 32.60 47.08 0.51
C PHE A 159 33.95 47.76 0.78
N LEU A 160 34.01 49.08 0.56
CA LEU A 160 35.15 49.93 0.92
C LEU A 160 35.46 49.81 2.43
N GLU A 161 34.40 49.77 3.23
CA GLU A 161 34.41 49.55 4.68
C GLU A 161 33.19 48.73 5.10
N PRO A 162 33.27 47.92 6.18
CA PRO A 162 32.11 47.22 6.72
C PRO A 162 31.01 48.20 7.11
N VAL A 163 29.77 47.90 6.74
CA VAL A 163 28.60 48.71 7.05
C VAL A 163 27.90 48.09 8.24
N THR A 164 27.73 48.83 9.32
CA THR A 164 26.97 48.39 10.50
C THR A 164 25.84 49.37 10.75
N ASP A 165 24.60 48.89 10.74
CA ASP A 165 23.39 49.68 11.03
C ASP A 165 23.33 51.03 10.30
N GLY A 166 23.48 51.00 8.98
CA GLY A 166 23.67 52.19 8.17
C GLY A 166 23.06 52.09 6.78
N GLN A 167 23.16 53.18 6.03
CA GLN A 167 22.67 53.27 4.66
C GLN A 167 23.85 53.39 3.69
N ARG A 168 23.79 52.66 2.58
CA ARG A 168 24.76 52.75 1.48
C ARG A 168 24.07 52.67 0.13
N SER A 169 24.71 53.25 -0.87
CA SER A 169 24.28 53.16 -2.25
C SER A 169 25.26 52.32 -3.07
N PHE A 170 24.71 51.49 -3.96
CA PHE A 170 25.49 50.66 -4.86
C PHE A 170 24.97 50.83 -6.28
N THR A 171 25.85 50.76 -7.26
CA THR A 171 25.46 50.73 -8.68
C THR A 171 26.21 49.63 -9.39
N ILE A 172 25.48 48.75 -10.06
CA ILE A 172 26.06 47.71 -10.92
C ILE A 172 25.71 48.09 -12.36
N SER A 173 26.72 48.37 -13.17
CA SER A 173 26.53 48.69 -14.59
C SER A 173 27.20 47.65 -15.48
N TYR A 174 26.52 47.19 -16.51
CA TYR A 174 27.03 46.20 -17.45
C TYR A 174 26.38 46.37 -18.82
N THR A 175 27.06 45.86 -19.85
CA THR A 175 26.57 45.79 -21.22
C THR A 175 25.97 44.41 -21.46
N VAL A 176 24.77 44.36 -22.02
CA VAL A 176 24.11 43.14 -22.48
C VAL A 176 24.24 43.03 -23.99
N VAL A 177 24.59 41.84 -24.49
CA VAL A 177 24.71 41.53 -25.92
C VAL A 177 23.76 40.40 -26.28
N GLY A 178 23.01 40.59 -27.36
CA GLY A 178 22.17 39.59 -27.99
C GLY A 178 20.90 39.24 -27.22
N ALA A 179 20.32 40.18 -26.45
CA ALA A 179 19.09 39.96 -25.68
C ALA A 179 17.83 40.55 -26.34
N LEU A 180 17.97 41.35 -27.40
CA LEU A 180 16.85 41.85 -28.19
C LEU A 180 16.36 40.76 -29.15
N ARG A 181 15.04 40.58 -29.25
CA ARG A 181 14.42 39.63 -30.20
C ARG A 181 14.06 40.35 -31.47
N ILE A 182 14.36 39.72 -32.60
CA ILE A 182 14.22 40.33 -33.91
C ILE A 182 13.06 39.66 -34.65
N TYR A 183 12.00 40.40 -34.95
CA TYR A 183 10.80 39.88 -35.62
C TYR A 183 10.27 40.88 -36.65
N ASP A 184 9.79 40.39 -37.80
CA ASP A 184 9.24 41.23 -38.86
C ASP A 184 8.06 42.11 -38.40
N GLY A 185 7.31 41.64 -37.39
CA GLY A 185 6.17 42.36 -36.80
C GLY A 185 6.57 43.46 -35.81
N GLY A 186 7.85 43.59 -35.47
CA GLY A 186 8.39 44.52 -34.48
C GLY A 186 9.32 43.80 -33.51
N ASP A 187 10.49 44.37 -33.30
CA ASP A 187 11.52 43.83 -32.43
C ASP A 187 11.12 44.03 -30.96
N GLN A 188 11.65 43.18 -30.07
CA GLN A 188 11.23 43.17 -28.68
C GLN A 188 12.42 43.25 -27.72
N LEU A 189 12.25 44.05 -26.67
CA LEU A 189 13.10 44.03 -25.48
C LEU A 189 12.30 43.40 -24.35
N ALA A 190 12.81 42.31 -23.81
CA ALA A 190 12.23 41.56 -22.71
C ALA A 190 13.28 41.45 -21.60
N TRP A 191 13.09 42.16 -20.50
CA TRP A 191 14.07 42.22 -19.42
C TRP A 191 13.44 42.04 -18.04
N ASP A 192 13.99 41.09 -17.28
CA ASP A 192 13.68 40.90 -15.86
C ASP A 192 14.45 41.96 -15.05
N ALA A 193 13.84 43.14 -14.91
CA ALA A 193 14.45 44.28 -14.25
C ALA A 193 14.61 44.08 -12.74
N ILE A 194 13.60 43.53 -12.08
CA ILE A 194 13.67 43.17 -10.66
C ILE A 194 13.40 41.69 -10.51
N PRO A 195 14.40 40.88 -10.12
CA PRO A 195 14.23 39.45 -10.00
C PRO A 195 13.45 39.04 -8.74
N ALA A 196 12.75 37.91 -8.85
CA ALA A 196 12.06 37.27 -7.73
C ALA A 196 13.01 36.81 -6.60
N GLU A 197 14.27 36.51 -6.92
CA GLU A 197 15.23 35.95 -5.96
C GLU A 197 16.10 37.04 -5.30
N HIS A 198 15.50 37.76 -4.35
CA HIS A 198 16.18 38.77 -3.55
C HIS A 198 16.24 38.36 -2.05
N TYR A 199 16.41 37.05 -1.82
CA TYR A 199 16.52 36.39 -0.50
C TYR A 199 15.41 36.74 0.50
N GLY A 200 14.23 37.10 0.00
CA GLY A 200 13.05 37.42 0.81
C GLY A 200 13.05 38.81 1.46
N PHE A 201 14.02 39.69 1.17
CA PHE A 201 14.01 41.05 1.72
C PHE A 201 13.17 42.01 0.88
N SER A 202 12.44 42.90 1.53
CA SER A 202 11.50 43.77 0.84
C SER A 202 12.16 44.97 0.14
N ILE A 203 11.50 45.46 -0.91
CA ILE A 203 11.91 46.62 -1.70
C ILE A 203 10.85 47.70 -1.57
N GLY A 204 11.25 48.87 -1.09
CA GLY A 204 10.40 50.02 -0.83
C GLY A 204 9.86 50.67 -2.10
N ASN A 205 10.76 51.23 -2.91
CA ASN A 205 10.42 51.84 -4.19
C ASN A 205 11.25 51.23 -5.31
N ALA A 206 10.60 50.95 -6.43
CA ALA A 206 11.17 50.28 -7.58
C ALA A 206 10.78 51.01 -8.86
N SER A 207 11.76 51.35 -9.69
CA SER A 207 11.50 51.98 -10.98
C SER A 207 12.39 51.43 -12.08
N VAL A 208 11.86 51.40 -13.30
CA VAL A 208 12.59 51.01 -14.51
C VAL A 208 12.48 52.15 -15.50
N LYS A 209 13.61 52.65 -15.97
CA LYS A 209 13.70 53.63 -17.03
C LYS A 209 14.38 53.00 -18.23
N ILE A 210 13.71 53.01 -19.36
CA ILE A 210 14.25 52.49 -20.62
C ILE A 210 14.35 53.65 -21.59
N GLN A 211 15.52 53.84 -22.17
CA GLN A 211 15.66 54.73 -23.31
C GLN A 211 16.14 54.03 -24.58
N LEU A 212 15.26 54.10 -25.58
CA LEU A 212 15.49 53.61 -26.94
C LEU A 212 16.04 54.74 -27.83
N PRO A 213 16.72 54.41 -28.94
CA PRO A 213 17.08 55.43 -29.92
C PRO A 213 15.81 56.01 -30.60
N PRO A 214 15.88 57.23 -31.17
CA PRO A 214 14.71 57.92 -31.72
C PRO A 214 13.94 57.14 -32.80
N ASP A 215 14.64 56.33 -33.58
CA ASP A 215 14.12 55.47 -34.64
C ASP A 215 13.50 54.15 -34.14
N ALA A 216 13.75 53.79 -32.87
CA ALA A 216 13.16 52.62 -32.21
C ALA A 216 12.17 53.00 -31.11
N ALA A 217 11.58 54.21 -31.15
CA ALA A 217 10.54 54.60 -30.21
C ALA A 217 9.26 53.76 -30.44
N PRO A 218 8.64 53.20 -29.38
CA PRO A 218 7.37 52.47 -29.49
C PRO A 218 6.27 53.39 -30.03
N ARG A 219 5.52 52.91 -31.03
CA ARG A 219 4.40 53.66 -31.60
C ARG A 219 3.16 53.46 -30.75
N GLU A 220 2.59 54.57 -30.28
CA GLU A 220 1.38 54.56 -29.44
C GLU A 220 0.23 53.79 -30.12
N GLY A 221 -0.34 52.82 -29.40
CA GLY A 221 -1.44 51.98 -29.87
C GLY A 221 -1.07 50.90 -30.89
N ILE A 222 0.20 50.79 -31.30
CA ILE A 222 0.68 49.76 -32.24
C ILE A 222 1.68 48.83 -31.54
N ASP A 223 2.70 49.39 -30.91
CA ASP A 223 3.76 48.61 -30.26
C ASP A 223 3.47 48.49 -28.76
N PRO A 224 3.11 47.31 -28.23
CA PRO A 224 2.75 47.15 -26.82
C PRO A 224 3.94 47.35 -25.88
N VAL A 225 3.67 48.01 -24.75
CA VAL A 225 4.56 48.09 -23.58
C VAL A 225 3.84 47.45 -22.41
N GLU A 226 4.31 46.30 -21.98
CA GLU A 226 3.70 45.44 -20.98
C GLU A 226 4.65 45.21 -19.81
N THR A 227 4.08 45.08 -18.62
CA THR A 227 4.81 44.73 -17.41
C THR A 227 4.18 43.51 -16.78
N TYR A 228 5.01 42.64 -16.23
CA TYR A 228 4.59 41.42 -15.54
C TYR A 228 5.17 41.41 -14.12
N GLY A 229 4.42 40.82 -13.18
CA GLY A 229 4.77 40.82 -11.76
C GLY A 229 3.94 41.84 -10.98
N VAL A 230 4.60 42.72 -10.24
CA VAL A 230 3.91 43.72 -9.40
C VAL A 230 3.14 44.77 -10.20
N PRO A 231 2.07 45.36 -9.63
CA PRO A 231 1.35 46.45 -10.28
C PRO A 231 2.28 47.66 -10.55
N THR A 232 2.18 48.23 -11.75
CA THR A 232 3.02 49.37 -12.16
C THR A 232 2.22 50.49 -12.83
N ASP A 233 2.74 51.72 -12.73
CA ASP A 233 2.37 52.85 -13.56
C ASP A 233 3.37 52.97 -14.72
N VAL A 234 2.88 52.88 -15.96
CA VAL A 234 3.70 52.91 -17.18
C VAL A 234 3.48 54.22 -17.91
N ARG A 235 4.55 54.99 -18.11
CA ARG A 235 4.54 56.25 -18.87
C ARG A 235 5.48 56.15 -20.05
N VAL A 236 4.92 56.28 -21.25
CA VAL A 236 5.67 56.27 -22.51
C VAL A 236 5.70 57.70 -23.05
N ASN A 237 6.90 58.23 -23.27
CA ASN A 237 7.12 59.56 -23.86
C ASN A 237 8.15 59.45 -24.98
N GLY A 238 7.68 59.06 -26.17
CA GLY A 238 8.52 58.76 -27.32
C GLY A 238 9.55 57.68 -26.98
N SER A 239 10.83 58.02 -27.11
CA SER A 239 11.95 57.13 -26.81
C SER A 239 12.15 56.81 -25.33
N ASN A 240 11.53 57.56 -24.42
CA ASN A 240 11.67 57.39 -22.98
C ASN A 240 10.46 56.63 -22.41
N ILE A 241 10.72 55.48 -21.81
CA ILE A 241 9.72 54.68 -21.11
C ILE A 241 10.08 54.68 -19.63
N GLN A 242 9.15 55.08 -18.78
CA GLN A 242 9.30 55.06 -17.33
C GLN A 242 8.20 54.22 -16.69
N ILE A 243 8.63 53.22 -15.93
CA ILE A 243 7.78 52.25 -15.26
C ILE A 243 8.07 52.36 -13.78
N THR A 244 7.06 52.54 -12.96
CA THR A 244 7.22 52.67 -11.51
C THR A 244 6.29 51.69 -10.81
N ALA A 245 6.81 50.89 -9.89
CA ALA A 245 5.99 50.03 -9.05
C ALA A 245 5.08 50.89 -8.17
N THR A 246 3.79 50.56 -8.12
CA THR A 246 2.82 51.32 -7.31
C THR A 246 2.74 50.84 -5.87
N GLU A 247 3.34 49.67 -5.59
CA GLU A 247 3.33 49.01 -4.30
C GLU A 247 4.75 48.57 -3.91
N ARG A 248 4.94 48.28 -2.62
CA ARG A 248 6.16 47.70 -2.08
C ARG A 248 6.27 46.25 -2.56
N LEU A 249 7.48 45.80 -2.93
CA LEU A 249 7.72 44.41 -3.32
C LEU A 249 8.12 43.58 -2.09
N GLU A 250 7.51 42.42 -1.91
CA GLU A 250 7.79 41.51 -0.80
C GLU A 250 8.14 40.09 -1.28
N GLY A 251 8.92 39.37 -0.48
CA GLY A 251 9.13 37.93 -0.65
C GLY A 251 9.79 37.52 -1.96
N SER A 252 8.98 37.12 -2.94
CA SER A 252 9.41 36.68 -4.27
C SER A 252 8.75 37.48 -5.39
N ASP A 253 8.27 38.68 -5.08
CA ASP A 253 7.73 39.61 -6.06
C ASP A 253 8.80 39.99 -7.08
N TYR A 254 8.37 40.22 -8.33
CA TYR A 254 9.28 40.53 -9.43
C TYR A 254 8.69 41.62 -10.31
N LEU A 255 9.52 42.21 -11.15
CA LEU A 255 9.11 43.14 -12.19
C LEU A 255 9.87 42.83 -13.47
N THR A 256 9.13 42.33 -14.46
CA THR A 256 9.60 42.08 -15.82
C THR A 256 8.97 43.08 -16.76
N VAL A 257 9.77 43.65 -17.66
CA VAL A 257 9.30 44.57 -18.69
C VAL A 257 9.41 43.89 -20.04
N ARG A 258 8.35 43.98 -20.84
CA ARG A 258 8.33 43.60 -22.25
C ARG A 258 7.84 44.78 -23.05
N LEU A 259 8.65 45.23 -24.00
CA LEU A 259 8.22 46.25 -24.94
C LEU A 259 8.53 45.80 -26.36
N GLN A 260 7.66 46.20 -27.28
CA GLN A 260 7.86 46.07 -28.71
C GLN A 260 8.22 47.44 -29.29
N TYR A 261 9.01 47.44 -30.36
CA TYR A 261 9.37 48.63 -31.11
C TYR A 261 9.45 48.31 -32.62
N PRO A 262 9.48 49.33 -33.50
CA PRO A 262 9.57 49.11 -34.94
C PRO A 262 10.78 48.23 -35.31
N HIS A 263 10.53 47.25 -36.19
CA HIS A 263 11.57 46.31 -36.64
C HIS A 263 12.72 47.03 -37.34
N ASN A 264 13.96 46.73 -36.93
CA ASN A 264 15.16 47.16 -37.64
C ASN A 264 15.63 46.04 -38.59
N PRO A 265 15.56 46.23 -39.92
CA PRO A 265 15.94 45.19 -40.89
C PRO A 265 17.43 44.86 -40.89
N ASN A 266 18.27 45.71 -40.28
CA ASN A 266 19.70 45.47 -40.14
C ASN A 266 20.05 44.86 -38.77
N ALA A 267 19.07 44.60 -37.92
CA ALA A 267 19.30 44.05 -36.60
C ALA A 267 19.88 42.63 -36.66
N ARG A 268 20.92 42.41 -35.84
CA ARG A 268 21.52 41.09 -35.69
C ARG A 268 20.62 40.17 -34.87
N VAL A 269 20.17 39.08 -35.50
CA VAL A 269 19.41 38.02 -34.83
C VAL A 269 20.33 37.25 -33.87
N PRO A 270 19.96 37.07 -32.59
CA PRO A 270 20.80 36.35 -31.65
C PRO A 270 20.67 34.82 -31.83
N PHE A 271 21.73 34.07 -31.51
CA PHE A 271 21.80 32.63 -31.84
C PHE A 271 20.74 31.76 -31.13
N TRP A 272 20.28 32.19 -29.94
CA TRP A 272 19.31 31.45 -29.13
C TRP A 272 17.87 31.63 -29.62
N GLN A 273 17.59 32.64 -30.45
CA GLN A 273 16.21 32.96 -30.85
C GLN A 273 15.58 31.81 -31.64
N ALA A 274 16.33 31.18 -32.55
CA ALA A 274 15.80 30.08 -33.37
C ALA A 274 15.39 28.86 -32.52
N SER A 275 16.14 28.51 -31.48
CA SER A 275 15.78 27.40 -30.57
C SER A 275 14.63 27.79 -29.65
N TYR A 276 14.59 29.05 -29.19
CA TYR A 276 13.46 29.58 -28.42
C TYR A 276 12.16 29.54 -29.22
N ASP A 277 12.16 30.03 -30.45
CA ASP A 277 10.98 30.06 -31.32
C ASP A 277 10.52 28.64 -31.68
N ALA A 278 11.44 27.70 -31.93
CA ALA A 278 11.11 26.29 -32.17
C ALA A 278 10.47 25.63 -30.94
N GLN A 279 10.97 25.93 -29.74
CA GLN A 279 10.40 25.42 -28.49
C GLN A 279 9.03 26.03 -28.21
N ALA A 280 8.88 27.35 -28.41
CA ALA A 280 7.60 28.04 -28.28
C ALA A 280 6.55 27.47 -29.25
N ALA A 281 6.93 27.23 -30.50
CA ALA A 281 6.04 26.62 -31.49
C ALA A 281 5.63 25.18 -31.12
N PHE A 282 6.53 24.39 -30.53
CA PHE A 282 6.21 23.07 -30.01
C PHE A 282 5.25 23.16 -28.82
N ASP A 283 5.53 24.04 -27.85
CA ASP A 283 4.71 24.25 -26.65
C ASP A 283 3.31 24.77 -26.99
N GLU A 284 3.17 25.58 -28.03
CA GLU A 284 1.87 26.14 -28.47
C GLU A 284 1.07 25.16 -29.35
N ASN A 285 1.72 24.49 -30.32
CA ASN A 285 1.01 23.71 -31.33
C ASN A 285 1.00 22.20 -31.08
N VAL A 286 2.06 21.64 -30.52
CA VAL A 286 2.26 20.18 -30.45
C VAL A 286 1.96 19.65 -29.05
N ARG A 287 2.45 20.35 -28.02
CA ARG A 287 2.27 19.96 -26.62
C ARG A 287 0.81 19.78 -26.20
N PRO A 288 -0.15 20.66 -26.58
CA PRO A 288 -1.56 20.45 -26.24
C PRO A 288 -2.15 19.19 -26.88
N LEU A 289 -1.72 18.83 -28.09
CA LEU A 289 -2.17 17.62 -28.77
C LEU A 289 -1.64 16.36 -28.07
N ILE A 290 -0.38 16.38 -27.66
CA ILE A 290 0.22 15.30 -26.85
C ILE A 290 -0.52 15.18 -25.52
N ASP A 291 -0.82 16.30 -24.86
CA ASP A 291 -1.52 16.32 -23.58
C ASP A 291 -2.92 15.73 -23.68
N VAL A 292 -3.72 16.15 -24.68
CA VAL A 292 -5.04 15.58 -24.93
C VAL A 292 -4.94 14.10 -25.28
N GLY A 293 -3.98 13.71 -26.13
CA GLY A 293 -3.76 12.32 -26.51
C GLY A 293 -3.39 11.42 -25.33
N ALA A 294 -2.47 11.87 -24.46
CA ALA A 294 -2.04 11.16 -23.27
C ALA A 294 -3.19 10.99 -22.26
N ILE A 295 -3.98 12.04 -22.05
CA ILE A 295 -5.17 12.00 -21.19
C ILE A 295 -6.21 11.04 -21.75
N ALA A 296 -6.52 11.14 -23.05
CA ALA A 296 -7.50 10.27 -23.71
C ALA A 296 -7.08 8.79 -23.65
N LEU A 297 -5.80 8.49 -23.89
CA LEU A 297 -5.26 7.14 -23.77
C LEU A 297 -5.31 6.64 -22.32
N GLY A 298 -4.93 7.49 -21.35
CA GLY A 298 -5.05 7.19 -19.93
C GLY A 298 -6.49 6.85 -19.52
N MET A 299 -7.47 7.63 -19.96
CA MET A 299 -8.89 7.35 -19.72
C MET A 299 -9.34 6.03 -20.38
N LEU A 300 -8.92 5.78 -21.63
CA LEU A 300 -9.24 4.55 -22.33
C LEU A 300 -8.71 3.33 -21.58
N ILE A 301 -7.48 3.40 -21.05
CA ILE A 301 -6.90 2.32 -20.23
C ILE A 301 -7.65 2.19 -18.90
N ALA A 302 -7.88 3.30 -18.21
CA ALA A 302 -8.53 3.34 -16.90
C ALA A 302 -9.96 2.80 -16.92
N ILE A 303 -10.68 2.98 -18.03
CA ILE A 303 -12.04 2.46 -18.23
C ILE A 303 -12.01 1.09 -18.90
N GLY A 304 -11.15 0.90 -19.89
CA GLY A 304 -11.06 -0.30 -20.72
C GLY A 304 -10.63 -1.53 -19.94
N ILE A 305 -9.66 -1.43 -19.04
CA ILE A 305 -9.23 -2.57 -18.21
C ILE A 305 -10.37 -3.03 -17.27
N PRO A 306 -11.00 -2.16 -16.45
CA PRO A 306 -12.14 -2.56 -15.63
C PRO A 306 -13.32 -3.09 -16.45
N LEU A 307 -13.66 -2.47 -17.59
CA LEU A 307 -14.71 -2.99 -18.48
C LEU A 307 -14.37 -4.37 -19.03
N PHE A 308 -13.11 -4.62 -19.41
CA PHE A 308 -12.65 -5.93 -19.84
C PHE A 308 -12.75 -6.97 -18.71
N VAL A 309 -12.33 -6.62 -17.50
CA VAL A 309 -12.45 -7.49 -16.32
C VAL A 309 -13.92 -7.78 -16.02
N TRP A 310 -14.78 -6.76 -16.05
CA TRP A 310 -16.21 -6.86 -15.80
C TRP A 310 -16.92 -7.74 -16.83
N THR A 311 -16.65 -7.54 -18.12
CA THR A 311 -17.21 -8.37 -19.20
C THR A 311 -16.75 -9.82 -19.09
N ARG A 312 -15.49 -10.06 -18.72
CA ARG A 312 -14.99 -11.42 -18.45
C ARG A 312 -15.63 -12.04 -17.22
N TYR A 313 -15.87 -11.28 -16.17
CA TYR A 313 -16.58 -11.74 -14.98
C TYR A 313 -18.00 -12.17 -15.33
N ILE A 314 -18.79 -11.35 -16.02
CA ILE A 314 -20.17 -11.69 -16.37
C ILE A 314 -20.26 -12.90 -17.31
N THR A 315 -19.33 -13.03 -18.25
CA THR A 315 -19.39 -14.09 -19.28
C THR A 315 -18.78 -15.41 -18.83
N LYS A 316 -17.74 -15.39 -17.99
CA LYS A 316 -16.95 -16.58 -17.65
C LYS A 316 -16.56 -16.71 -16.18
N GLY A 317 -16.75 -15.68 -15.36
CA GLY A 317 -16.42 -15.69 -13.94
C GLY A 317 -17.62 -15.95 -13.02
N ARG A 318 -18.83 -15.57 -13.45
CA ARG A 318 -20.05 -15.76 -12.67
C ARG A 318 -20.59 -17.18 -12.81
N ASP A 319 -20.90 -17.80 -11.67
CA ASP A 319 -21.59 -19.09 -11.63
C ASP A 319 -22.94 -19.03 -12.37
N PRO A 320 -23.31 -20.07 -13.15
CA PRO A 320 -24.57 -20.11 -13.84
C PRO A 320 -25.74 -20.16 -12.84
N VAL A 321 -26.88 -19.57 -13.23
CA VAL A 321 -28.09 -19.61 -12.41
C VAL A 321 -28.67 -21.02 -12.45
N VAL A 322 -28.75 -21.64 -11.29
CA VAL A 322 -29.40 -22.95 -11.12
C VAL A 322 -30.91 -22.78 -10.97
N GLY A 323 -31.68 -23.79 -11.40
CA GLY A 323 -33.13 -23.81 -11.26
C GLY A 323 -33.60 -23.90 -9.79
N ILE A 324 -34.87 -24.26 -9.58
CA ILE A 324 -35.42 -24.44 -8.23
C ILE A 324 -34.74 -25.65 -7.57
N VAL A 325 -33.89 -25.39 -6.57
CA VAL A 325 -33.24 -26.43 -5.75
C VAL A 325 -33.93 -26.50 -4.39
N PRO A 326 -34.12 -27.69 -3.80
CA PRO A 326 -34.71 -27.82 -2.46
C PRO A 326 -33.94 -26.99 -1.42
N GLU A 327 -34.67 -26.30 -0.54
CA GLU A 327 -34.08 -25.51 0.56
C GLU A 327 -33.27 -26.39 1.52
N PHE A 328 -33.68 -27.66 1.69
CA PHE A 328 -32.95 -28.66 2.45
C PHE A 328 -33.04 -30.04 1.79
N LEU A 329 -32.02 -30.87 2.03
CA LEU A 329 -32.00 -32.29 1.67
C LEU A 329 -31.56 -33.08 2.89
N SER A 330 -32.33 -34.10 3.28
CA SER A 330 -32.02 -34.94 4.45
C SER A 330 -30.98 -36.03 4.17
N GLU A 331 -30.70 -36.30 2.89
CA GLU A 331 -29.76 -37.30 2.44
C GLU A 331 -28.74 -36.70 1.46
N PRO A 332 -27.50 -37.24 1.41
CA PRO A 332 -26.48 -36.75 0.50
C PRO A 332 -26.95 -36.89 -0.95
N PRO A 333 -26.87 -35.82 -1.77
CA PRO A 333 -27.42 -35.81 -3.12
C PRO A 333 -26.63 -36.68 -4.10
N SER A 334 -25.35 -36.93 -3.82
CA SER A 334 -24.45 -37.71 -4.66
C SER A 334 -23.35 -38.38 -3.81
N ASN A 335 -22.62 -39.33 -4.39
CA ASN A 335 -21.52 -40.06 -3.71
C ASN A 335 -20.18 -39.29 -3.80
N LEU A 336 -20.23 -37.95 -3.67
CA LEU A 336 -19.03 -37.12 -3.69
C LEU A 336 -18.33 -37.20 -2.32
N PRO A 337 -16.98 -37.38 -2.29
CA PRO A 337 -16.24 -37.39 -1.04
C PRO A 337 -16.39 -36.06 -0.28
N PRO A 338 -16.39 -36.08 1.07
CA PRO A 338 -16.58 -34.88 1.89
C PRO A 338 -15.65 -33.70 1.54
N ALA A 339 -14.38 -33.97 1.23
CA ALA A 339 -13.43 -32.92 0.85
C ALA A 339 -13.78 -32.24 -0.47
N MET A 340 -14.29 -33.01 -1.44
CA MET A 340 -14.75 -32.43 -2.71
C MET A 340 -16.02 -31.62 -2.49
N VAL A 341 -16.89 -32.02 -1.57
CA VAL A 341 -18.10 -31.26 -1.20
C VAL A 341 -17.72 -29.93 -0.56
N GLY A 342 -16.81 -29.94 0.42
CA GLY A 342 -16.31 -28.72 1.07
C GLY A 342 -15.76 -27.73 0.03
N THR A 343 -14.81 -28.20 -0.77
CA THR A 343 -14.18 -27.39 -1.83
C THR A 343 -15.16 -27.01 -2.96
N LEU A 344 -16.20 -27.79 -3.25
CA LEU A 344 -17.21 -27.42 -4.26
C LEU A 344 -18.09 -26.25 -3.77
N VAL A 345 -18.40 -26.23 -2.48
CA VAL A 345 -19.29 -25.22 -1.88
C VAL A 345 -18.59 -23.88 -1.67
N ASP A 346 -17.34 -23.88 -1.19
CA ASP A 346 -16.57 -22.68 -0.86
C ASP A 346 -15.42 -22.35 -1.85
N GLU A 347 -15.18 -23.22 -2.84
CA GLU A 347 -14.13 -23.11 -3.86
C GLU A 347 -12.70 -23.11 -3.33
N HIS A 348 -12.51 -23.47 -2.06
CA HIS A 348 -11.23 -23.44 -1.38
C HIS A 348 -10.99 -24.74 -0.63
N ALA A 349 -9.96 -25.47 -1.02
CA ALA A 349 -9.55 -26.66 -0.30
C ALA A 349 -8.85 -26.26 1.03
N HIS A 350 -9.57 -26.38 2.13
CA HIS A 350 -9.12 -26.05 3.48
C HIS A 350 -8.55 -27.26 4.23
N LEU A 351 -7.90 -27.02 5.37
CA LEU A 351 -7.43 -28.11 6.25
C LEU A 351 -8.57 -29.03 6.72
N ARG A 352 -9.75 -28.45 6.99
CA ARG A 352 -10.94 -29.24 7.36
C ARG A 352 -11.34 -30.25 6.29
N ASP A 353 -11.04 -29.99 5.01
CA ASP A 353 -11.32 -30.93 3.93
C ASP A 353 -10.37 -32.13 4.01
N VAL A 354 -9.10 -31.91 4.38
CA VAL A 354 -8.15 -33.00 4.69
C VAL A 354 -8.65 -33.84 5.85
N MET A 355 -9.10 -33.20 6.93
CA MET A 355 -9.65 -33.91 8.08
C MET A 355 -10.93 -34.69 7.72
N SER A 356 -11.82 -34.10 6.93
CA SER A 356 -13.01 -34.78 6.45
C SER A 356 -12.67 -36.03 5.62
N THR A 357 -11.58 -35.98 4.84
CA THR A 357 -11.08 -37.12 4.07
C THR A 357 -10.56 -38.22 5.00
N LEU A 358 -9.81 -37.88 6.05
CA LEU A 358 -9.32 -38.87 7.01
C LEU A 358 -10.47 -39.58 7.73
N LEU A 359 -11.51 -38.85 8.10
CA LEU A 359 -12.70 -39.41 8.74
C LEU A 359 -13.51 -40.30 7.78
N ASP A 360 -13.67 -39.87 6.52
CA ASP A 360 -14.30 -40.67 5.46
C ASP A 360 -13.53 -41.97 5.20
N LEU A 361 -12.21 -41.91 5.10
CA LEU A 361 -11.34 -43.08 4.95
C LEU A 361 -11.41 -44.02 6.16
N GLY A 362 -11.58 -43.47 7.36
CA GLY A 362 -11.88 -44.25 8.56
C GLY A 362 -13.21 -45.00 8.44
N GLN A 363 -14.27 -44.32 8.02
CA GLN A 363 -15.58 -44.93 7.80
C GLN A 363 -15.58 -46.01 6.70
N ARG A 364 -14.81 -45.78 5.64
CA ARG A 364 -14.57 -46.73 4.55
C ARG A 364 -13.60 -47.85 4.94
N GLY A 365 -12.95 -47.74 6.10
CA GLY A 365 -12.17 -48.79 6.74
C GLY A 365 -10.71 -48.90 6.31
N TYR A 366 -10.09 -47.80 5.87
CA TYR A 366 -8.66 -47.76 5.49
C TYR A 366 -7.75 -47.39 6.67
N LEU A 367 -8.30 -46.72 7.69
CA LEU A 367 -7.56 -46.30 8.87
C LEU A 367 -8.41 -46.39 10.15
N VAL A 368 -7.71 -46.50 11.28
CA VAL A 368 -8.26 -46.47 12.63
C VAL A 368 -7.54 -45.38 13.42
N ILE A 369 -8.30 -44.61 14.20
CA ILE A 369 -7.78 -43.58 15.08
C ILE A 369 -7.88 -44.11 16.51
N GLN A 370 -6.72 -44.35 17.12
CA GLN A 370 -6.62 -44.78 18.51
C GLN A 370 -6.32 -43.56 19.40
N GLU A 371 -7.14 -43.34 20.43
CA GLU A 371 -6.92 -42.31 21.45
C GLU A 371 -6.40 -42.97 22.73
N ASN A 372 -5.21 -42.56 23.18
CA ASN A 372 -4.66 -42.95 24.48
C ASN A 372 -4.63 -41.72 25.40
N GLN A 373 -5.14 -41.85 26.62
CA GLN A 373 -5.02 -40.80 27.63
C GLN A 373 -3.80 -41.05 28.51
N ASN A 374 -2.96 -40.03 28.65
CA ASN A 374 -1.86 -40.03 29.61
C ASN A 374 -2.25 -39.11 30.78
N GLU A 375 -2.22 -39.65 31.99
CA GLU A 375 -2.39 -38.87 33.20
C GLU A 375 -1.14 -38.02 33.46
N GLY A 376 -1.33 -36.71 33.64
CA GLY A 376 -0.28 -35.80 34.07
C GLY A 376 0.15 -36.06 35.53
N PHE A 377 1.29 -35.50 35.92
CA PHE A 377 1.79 -35.60 37.29
C PHE A 377 0.75 -35.07 38.28
N LEU A 378 0.37 -35.88 39.28
CA LEU A 378 -0.66 -35.56 40.29
C LEU A 378 -2.08 -35.29 39.72
N GLY A 379 -2.42 -35.83 38.55
CA GLY A 379 -3.77 -35.66 37.98
C GLY A 379 -4.05 -34.25 37.43
N ILE A 380 -3.03 -33.39 37.38
CA ILE A 380 -3.11 -32.04 36.81
C ILE A 380 -2.62 -32.09 35.36
N GLY A 381 -3.54 -31.87 34.43
CA GLY A 381 -3.27 -31.87 32.98
C GLY A 381 -3.40 -33.26 32.37
N ARG A 382 -4.59 -33.60 31.88
CA ARG A 382 -4.79 -34.77 31.01
C ARG A 382 -4.26 -34.44 29.62
N SER A 383 -3.44 -35.31 29.04
CA SER A 383 -3.01 -35.18 27.66
C SER A 383 -3.48 -36.40 26.85
N SER A 384 -4.26 -36.17 25.79
CA SER A 384 -4.65 -37.21 24.85
C SER A 384 -3.60 -37.31 23.75
N SER A 385 -3.11 -38.52 23.50
CA SER A 385 -2.27 -38.84 22.37
C SER A 385 -3.06 -39.64 21.35
N TYR A 386 -2.90 -39.31 20.06
CA TYR A 386 -3.62 -39.96 18.97
C TYR A 386 -2.66 -40.74 18.08
N ILE A 387 -2.98 -42.00 17.80
CA ILE A 387 -2.22 -42.89 16.92
C ILE A 387 -3.12 -43.31 15.76
N PHE A 388 -2.69 -43.02 14.54
CA PHE A 388 -3.32 -43.48 13.32
C PHE A 388 -2.76 -44.84 12.95
N LYS A 389 -3.63 -45.82 12.78
CA LYS A 389 -3.27 -47.19 12.41
C LYS A 389 -3.91 -47.56 11.07
N ARG A 390 -3.15 -48.23 10.21
CA ARG A 390 -3.61 -48.70 8.90
C ARG A 390 -4.32 -50.06 9.04
N THR A 391 -5.32 -50.31 8.21
CA THR A 391 -5.99 -51.61 8.10
C THR A 391 -5.33 -52.54 7.08
N ASP A 392 -5.90 -53.72 6.85
CA ASP A 392 -5.49 -54.70 5.84
C ASP A 392 -5.69 -54.22 4.37
N LYS A 393 -6.41 -53.11 4.16
CA LYS A 393 -6.75 -52.63 2.83
C LYS A 393 -5.54 -52.13 2.02
N PRO A 394 -5.50 -52.39 0.70
CA PRO A 394 -4.47 -51.86 -0.17
C PRO A 394 -4.63 -50.35 -0.36
N ILE A 395 -3.52 -49.60 -0.29
CA ILE A 395 -3.50 -48.15 -0.58
C ILE A 395 -3.28 -47.89 -2.08
N GLN A 396 -2.47 -48.73 -2.73
CA GLN A 396 -2.12 -48.57 -4.14
C GLN A 396 -3.06 -49.37 -5.03
N ASN A 397 -3.49 -48.76 -6.14
CA ASN A 397 -4.33 -49.39 -7.18
C ASN A 397 -5.71 -49.89 -6.72
N ASP A 398 -6.21 -49.40 -5.58
CA ASP A 398 -7.58 -49.67 -5.17
C ASP A 398 -8.55 -48.78 -6.00
N PRO A 399 -9.45 -49.35 -6.82
CA PRO A 399 -10.40 -48.58 -7.61
C PRO A 399 -11.38 -47.77 -6.75
N ALA A 400 -11.53 -48.11 -5.46
CA ALA A 400 -12.36 -47.33 -4.55
C ALA A 400 -11.68 -46.01 -4.16
N LEU A 401 -10.34 -45.91 -4.15
CA LEU A 401 -9.63 -44.70 -3.72
C LEU A 401 -9.39 -43.73 -4.88
N ARG A 402 -9.72 -42.45 -4.67
CA ARG A 402 -9.38 -41.38 -5.62
C ARG A 402 -7.90 -40.99 -5.51
N LYS A 403 -7.35 -40.31 -6.52
CA LYS A 403 -5.92 -39.93 -6.55
C LYS A 403 -5.46 -39.18 -5.29
N PHE A 404 -6.25 -38.21 -4.84
CA PHE A 404 -5.92 -37.43 -3.64
C PHE A 404 -5.99 -38.27 -2.35
N GLU A 405 -6.91 -39.24 -2.27
CA GLU A 405 -7.05 -40.15 -1.12
C GLU A 405 -5.88 -41.14 -1.05
N GLN A 406 -5.49 -41.72 -2.19
CA GLN A 406 -4.32 -42.60 -2.29
C GLN A 406 -3.05 -41.86 -1.86
N ARG A 407 -2.89 -40.62 -2.33
CA ARG A 407 -1.72 -39.79 -2.03
C ARG A 407 -1.69 -39.35 -0.57
N LEU A 408 -2.85 -39.03 0.02
CA LEU A 408 -2.97 -38.75 1.46
C LEU A 408 -2.52 -39.96 2.27
N LEU A 409 -3.03 -41.16 1.97
CA LEU A 409 -2.68 -42.39 2.67
C LEU A 409 -1.21 -42.79 2.48
N SER A 410 -0.66 -42.64 1.27
CA SER A 410 0.75 -42.99 1.00
C SER A 410 1.73 -42.07 1.72
N ASN A 411 1.38 -40.80 1.89
CA ASN A 411 2.20 -39.84 2.64
C ASN A 411 2.00 -39.97 4.15
N LEU A 412 0.80 -40.37 4.60
CA LEU A 412 0.54 -40.66 6.01
C LEU A 412 1.31 -41.91 6.47
N PHE A 413 1.40 -42.92 5.61
CA PHE A 413 2.04 -44.20 5.90
C PHE A 413 3.17 -44.53 4.90
N PRO A 414 4.30 -43.79 4.92
CA PRO A 414 5.42 -44.05 4.02
C PRO A 414 6.08 -45.40 4.36
N ALA A 415 6.64 -46.09 3.35
CA ALA A 415 7.45 -47.31 3.52
C ALA A 415 6.78 -48.47 4.31
N GLN A 416 5.50 -48.78 4.03
CA GLN A 416 4.73 -49.85 4.69
C GLN A 416 4.52 -49.65 6.20
N LEU A 417 4.75 -48.44 6.73
CA LEU A 417 4.44 -48.15 8.13
C LEU A 417 2.95 -48.40 8.39
N MET A 418 2.68 -49.11 9.49
CA MET A 418 1.32 -49.48 9.87
C MET A 418 0.73 -48.54 10.92
N GLU A 419 1.56 -47.73 11.60
CA GLU A 419 1.14 -46.84 12.68
C GLU A 419 1.92 -45.50 12.65
N ARG A 420 1.25 -44.40 13.00
CA ARG A 420 1.84 -43.05 13.13
C ARG A 420 1.18 -42.25 14.24
N SER A 421 1.97 -41.53 15.04
CA SER A 421 1.43 -40.58 16.02
C SER A 421 1.02 -39.26 15.37
N LEU A 422 -0.02 -38.61 15.89
CA LEU A 422 -0.49 -37.30 15.43
C LEU A 422 0.61 -36.24 15.45
N ASP A 423 1.48 -36.25 16.46
CA ASP A 423 2.59 -35.29 16.57
C ASP A 423 3.58 -35.42 15.41
N SER A 424 3.87 -36.65 14.96
CA SER A 424 4.74 -36.88 13.79
C SER A 424 4.10 -36.45 12.47
N LEU A 425 2.76 -36.32 12.44
CA LEU A 425 2.01 -35.99 11.24
C LEU A 425 1.81 -34.48 11.06
N LYS A 426 2.01 -33.66 12.11
CA LYS A 426 1.83 -32.19 12.05
C LYS A 426 2.65 -31.54 10.93
N GLU A 427 3.94 -31.87 10.84
CA GLU A 427 4.85 -31.34 9.80
C GLU A 427 4.55 -31.92 8.41
N VAL A 428 4.12 -33.19 8.36
CA VAL A 428 3.79 -33.88 7.11
C VAL A 428 2.51 -33.30 6.51
N PHE A 429 1.49 -33.06 7.33
CA PHE A 429 0.22 -32.49 6.89
C PHE A 429 0.41 -31.16 6.16
N TYR A 430 1.32 -30.28 6.61
CA TYR A 430 1.59 -29.02 5.91
C TYR A 430 2.02 -29.22 4.45
N SER A 431 2.98 -30.11 4.21
CA SER A 431 3.46 -30.42 2.85
C SER A 431 2.40 -31.15 2.01
N VAL A 432 1.62 -32.04 2.63
CA VAL A 432 0.59 -32.84 1.96
C VAL A 432 -0.61 -32.00 1.58
N ILE A 433 -0.98 -30.99 2.36
CA ILE A 433 -2.10 -30.09 2.07
C ILE A 433 -1.92 -29.43 0.70
N GLN A 434 -0.77 -28.85 0.40
CA GLN A 434 -0.56 -28.14 -0.87
C GLN A 434 -0.73 -29.06 -2.08
N MET A 435 -0.21 -30.28 -1.99
CA MET A 435 -0.34 -31.29 -3.05
C MET A 435 -1.78 -31.81 -3.16
N MET A 436 -2.43 -32.08 -2.02
CA MET A 436 -3.81 -32.57 -1.96
C MET A 436 -4.80 -31.52 -2.49
N GLN A 437 -4.57 -30.23 -2.21
CA GLN A 437 -5.35 -29.14 -2.77
C GLN A 437 -5.31 -29.18 -4.30
N ALA A 438 -4.13 -29.32 -4.90
CA ALA A 438 -3.98 -29.41 -6.35
C ALA A 438 -4.76 -30.61 -6.92
N ASP A 439 -4.62 -31.79 -6.30
CA ASP A 439 -5.33 -33.01 -6.73
C ASP A 439 -6.85 -32.90 -6.58
N LEU A 440 -7.34 -32.26 -5.52
CA LEU A 440 -8.77 -32.01 -5.32
C LEU A 440 -9.34 -31.13 -6.44
N TYR A 441 -8.64 -30.04 -6.79
CA TYR A 441 -9.07 -29.19 -7.89
C TYR A 441 -9.04 -29.92 -9.24
N GLU A 442 -8.04 -30.78 -9.49
CA GLU A 442 -8.00 -31.62 -10.69
C GLU A 442 -9.17 -32.60 -10.75
N GLU A 443 -9.50 -33.25 -9.64
CA GLU A 443 -10.60 -34.21 -9.59
C GLU A 443 -11.96 -33.51 -9.75
N LEU A 444 -12.12 -32.30 -9.18
CA LEU A 444 -13.32 -31.47 -9.39
C LEU A 444 -13.51 -31.07 -10.87
N VAL A 445 -12.42 -30.78 -11.58
CA VAL A 445 -12.46 -30.49 -13.03
C VAL A 445 -12.77 -31.77 -13.82
N LYS A 446 -12.17 -32.89 -13.45
CA LYS A 446 -12.38 -34.20 -14.09
C LYS A 446 -13.84 -34.70 -13.94
N GLU A 447 -14.47 -34.44 -12.80
CA GLU A 447 -15.91 -34.70 -12.58
C GLU A 447 -16.84 -33.73 -13.34
N GLY A 448 -16.27 -32.73 -14.02
CA GLY A 448 -16.99 -31.72 -14.78
C GLY A 448 -17.71 -30.71 -13.90
N LEU A 449 -17.31 -30.53 -12.64
CA LEU A 449 -17.91 -29.57 -11.70
C LEU A 449 -17.33 -28.16 -11.87
N PHE A 450 -16.07 -28.06 -12.29
CA PHE A 450 -15.42 -26.79 -12.66
C PHE A 450 -14.90 -26.83 -14.09
N ALA A 451 -15.01 -25.72 -14.82
CA ALA A 451 -14.54 -25.63 -16.21
C ALA A 451 -13.00 -25.59 -16.31
N ARG A 452 -12.35 -25.01 -15.30
CA ARG A 452 -10.90 -24.92 -15.15
C ARG A 452 -10.54 -25.02 -13.67
N ASN A 453 -9.29 -25.35 -13.37
CA ASN A 453 -8.79 -25.36 -12.00
C ASN A 453 -8.98 -23.95 -11.37
N PRO A 454 -9.72 -23.83 -10.24
CA PRO A 454 -9.97 -22.56 -9.57
C PRO A 454 -8.70 -21.83 -9.14
N ASN A 455 -7.72 -22.55 -8.60
CA ASN A 455 -6.46 -21.96 -8.14
C ASN A 455 -5.64 -21.43 -9.32
N ALA A 456 -5.52 -22.20 -10.40
CA ALA A 456 -4.83 -21.76 -11.62
C ALA A 456 -5.48 -20.51 -12.26
N THR A 457 -6.81 -20.42 -12.18
CA THR A 457 -7.55 -19.24 -12.65
C THR A 457 -7.19 -18.02 -11.79
N ARG A 458 -7.28 -18.12 -10.46
CA ARG A 458 -6.91 -17.04 -9.53
C ARG A 458 -5.45 -16.58 -9.73
N THR A 459 -4.50 -17.52 -9.79
CA THR A 459 -3.08 -17.19 -9.96
C THR A 459 -2.80 -16.50 -11.29
N SER A 460 -3.48 -16.90 -12.38
CA SER A 460 -3.34 -16.21 -13.67
C SER A 460 -3.83 -14.75 -13.63
N TRP A 461 -4.93 -14.48 -12.93
CA TRP A 461 -5.47 -13.12 -12.76
C TRP A 461 -4.61 -12.27 -11.83
N TYR A 462 -4.09 -12.83 -10.73
CA TYR A 462 -3.10 -12.15 -9.90
C TYR A 462 -1.79 -11.90 -10.64
N GLY A 463 -1.35 -12.84 -11.49
CA GLY A 463 -0.19 -12.65 -12.36
C GLY A 463 -0.40 -11.52 -13.38
N ALA A 464 -1.59 -11.43 -13.99
CA ALA A 464 -1.95 -10.33 -14.87
C ALA A 464 -1.99 -8.99 -14.13
N ALA A 465 -2.58 -8.95 -12.93
CA ALA A 465 -2.58 -7.75 -12.08
C ALA A 465 -1.16 -7.32 -11.69
N ALA A 466 -0.29 -8.27 -11.31
CA ALA A 466 1.12 -7.99 -11.00
C ALA A 466 1.88 -7.46 -12.23
N GLY A 467 1.64 -8.04 -13.42
CA GLY A 467 2.24 -7.56 -14.66
C GLY A 467 1.81 -6.13 -15.02
N LEU A 468 0.52 -5.81 -14.91
CA LEU A 468 0.01 -4.45 -15.10
C LEU A 468 0.59 -3.48 -14.07
N GLY A 469 0.66 -3.89 -12.81
CA GLY A 469 1.24 -3.09 -11.74
C GLY A 469 2.72 -2.79 -11.97
N PHE A 470 3.49 -3.79 -12.38
CA PHE A 470 4.90 -3.65 -12.71
C PHE A 470 5.12 -2.69 -13.88
N LEU A 471 4.34 -2.83 -14.97
CA LEU A 471 4.39 -1.89 -16.10
C LEU A 471 4.02 -0.47 -15.69
N GLY A 472 3.00 -0.31 -14.83
CA GLY A 472 2.61 0.99 -14.28
C GLY A 472 3.73 1.63 -13.44
N ILE A 473 4.39 0.88 -12.57
CA ILE A 473 5.50 1.36 -11.74
C ILE A 473 6.70 1.76 -12.61
N ILE A 474 7.10 0.91 -13.56
CA ILE A 474 8.20 1.24 -14.48
C ILE A 474 7.86 2.48 -15.29
N GLY A 475 6.66 2.52 -15.88
CA GLY A 475 6.20 3.68 -16.66
C GLY A 475 6.21 4.96 -15.82
N PHE A 476 5.81 4.89 -14.55
CA PHE A 476 5.85 6.02 -13.64
C PHE A 476 7.28 6.55 -13.45
N PHE A 477 8.25 5.69 -13.12
CA PHE A 477 9.64 6.11 -12.95
C PHE A 477 10.28 6.61 -14.26
N VAL A 478 9.95 6.02 -15.40
CA VAL A 478 10.41 6.49 -16.71
C VAL A 478 9.88 7.89 -17.01
N VAL A 479 8.59 8.14 -16.77
CA VAL A 479 8.02 9.48 -16.96
C VAL A 479 8.65 10.47 -15.98
N LEU A 480 8.84 10.10 -14.71
CA LEU A 480 9.51 10.96 -13.72
C LEU A 480 10.92 11.36 -14.15
N ALA A 481 11.70 10.42 -14.72
CA ALA A 481 13.07 10.69 -15.18
C ALA A 481 13.14 11.68 -16.36
N VAL A 482 12.04 11.85 -17.10
CA VAL A 482 11.98 12.70 -18.29
C VAL A 482 11.06 13.92 -18.05
N LEU A 483 10.52 14.12 -16.84
CA LEU A 483 9.55 15.19 -16.52
C LEU A 483 10.03 16.61 -16.86
N GLU A 484 11.34 16.85 -16.88
CA GLU A 484 11.90 18.16 -17.25
C GLU A 484 11.68 18.51 -18.73
N THR A 485 11.56 17.50 -19.58
CA THR A 485 11.34 17.66 -21.03
C THR A 485 10.00 17.12 -21.50
N ALA A 486 9.37 16.25 -20.72
CA ALA A 486 8.10 15.62 -20.99
C ALA A 486 6.92 16.40 -20.39
N THR A 487 5.73 16.20 -20.95
CA THR A 487 4.52 16.82 -20.43
C THR A 487 4.00 16.07 -19.21
N PRO A 488 3.51 16.77 -18.16
CA PRO A 488 2.98 16.12 -16.95
C PRO A 488 1.79 15.18 -17.20
N SER A 489 1.04 15.41 -18.29
CA SER A 489 -0.11 14.60 -18.70
C SER A 489 0.25 13.14 -19.01
N LEU A 490 1.50 12.84 -19.36
CA LEU A 490 1.98 11.48 -19.60
C LEU A 490 1.90 10.60 -18.35
N LEU A 491 1.83 11.20 -17.15
CA LEU A 491 1.60 10.47 -15.90
C LEU A 491 0.23 9.80 -15.83
N CYS A 492 -0.75 10.22 -16.64
CA CYS A 492 -2.08 9.59 -16.68
C CYS A 492 -2.02 8.11 -17.10
N ILE A 493 -1.08 7.73 -17.97
CA ILE A 493 -0.94 6.36 -18.50
C ILE A 493 -0.49 5.38 -17.40
N PRO A 494 0.66 5.59 -16.71
CA PRO A 494 1.08 4.67 -15.65
C PRO A 494 0.08 4.64 -14.49
N VAL A 495 -0.54 5.77 -14.14
CA VAL A 495 -1.59 5.79 -13.12
C VAL A 495 -2.80 4.94 -13.54
N ALA A 496 -3.24 5.05 -14.79
CA ALA A 496 -4.34 4.22 -15.30
C ALA A 496 -4.01 2.71 -15.26
N LEU A 497 -2.76 2.32 -15.57
CA LEU A 497 -2.31 0.94 -15.45
C LEU A 497 -2.34 0.44 -14.00
N LEU A 498 -1.92 1.26 -13.04
CA LEU A 498 -1.98 0.92 -11.61
C LEU A 498 -3.43 0.74 -11.13
N VAL A 499 -4.33 1.64 -11.53
CA VAL A 499 -5.77 1.50 -11.23
C VAL A 499 -6.33 0.21 -11.85
N GLY A 500 -5.97 -0.08 -13.10
CA GLY A 500 -6.34 -1.33 -13.77
C GLY A 500 -5.79 -2.58 -13.08
N ALA A 501 -4.56 -2.54 -12.58
CA ALA A 501 -3.94 -3.62 -11.80
C ALA A 501 -4.73 -3.89 -10.51
N VAL A 502 -5.08 -2.85 -9.76
CA VAL A 502 -5.87 -2.95 -8.53
C VAL A 502 -7.26 -3.51 -8.83
N ALA A 503 -7.95 -2.98 -9.84
CA ALA A 503 -9.26 -3.47 -10.25
C ALA A 503 -9.22 -4.97 -10.62
N THR A 504 -8.18 -5.40 -11.34
CA THR A 504 -7.96 -6.80 -11.71
C THR A 504 -7.69 -7.67 -10.49
N ALA A 505 -6.88 -7.20 -9.53
CA ALA A 505 -6.58 -7.92 -8.30
C ALA A 505 -7.81 -8.10 -7.39
N ILE A 506 -8.70 -7.09 -7.33
CA ILE A 506 -9.95 -7.16 -6.57
C ILE A 506 -10.92 -8.17 -7.20
N ALA A 507 -10.97 -8.26 -8.54
CA ALA A 507 -11.83 -9.20 -9.24
C ALA A 507 -11.30 -10.64 -9.23
N ALA A 508 -9.98 -10.84 -9.18
CA ALA A 508 -9.31 -12.14 -9.22
C ALA A 508 -9.93 -13.26 -8.37
N PRO A 509 -10.30 -13.06 -7.08
CA PRO A 509 -10.88 -14.12 -6.25
C PRO A 509 -12.25 -14.60 -6.74
N ALA A 510 -13.00 -13.76 -7.44
CA ALA A 510 -14.35 -14.04 -7.94
C ALA A 510 -14.37 -14.56 -9.40
N MET A 511 -13.20 -14.78 -10.01
CA MET A 511 -13.10 -15.23 -11.41
C MET A 511 -13.25 -16.74 -11.65
N PRO A 512 -12.97 -17.65 -10.69
CA PRO A 512 -13.31 -19.06 -10.88
C PRO A 512 -14.82 -19.26 -11.03
N ALA A 513 -15.22 -20.04 -12.02
CA ALA A 513 -16.63 -20.33 -12.28
C ALA A 513 -16.88 -21.84 -12.30
N LYS A 514 -17.99 -22.25 -11.67
CA LYS A 514 -18.53 -23.61 -11.74
C LYS A 514 -19.19 -23.86 -13.09
N THR A 515 -19.24 -25.12 -13.50
CA THR A 515 -20.07 -25.53 -14.66
C THR A 515 -21.54 -25.57 -14.26
N GLN A 516 -22.46 -25.75 -15.22
CA GLN A 516 -23.89 -25.98 -14.92
C GLN A 516 -24.08 -27.15 -13.93
N LYS A 517 -23.43 -28.29 -14.21
CA LYS A 517 -23.44 -29.48 -13.34
C LYS A 517 -22.86 -29.17 -11.95
N GLY A 518 -21.76 -28.42 -11.90
CA GLY A 518 -21.12 -28.04 -10.65
C GLY A 518 -21.96 -27.10 -9.79
N ALA A 519 -22.61 -26.12 -10.41
CA ALA A 519 -23.49 -25.19 -9.71
C ALA A 519 -24.72 -25.91 -9.14
N GLU A 520 -25.33 -26.83 -9.91
CA GLU A 520 -26.47 -27.63 -9.46
C GLU A 520 -26.10 -28.54 -8.28
N GLU A 521 -24.97 -29.26 -8.38
CA GLU A 521 -24.48 -30.09 -7.28
C GLU A 521 -24.11 -29.22 -6.06
N ALA A 522 -23.44 -28.09 -6.25
CA ALA A 522 -23.11 -27.17 -5.15
C ALA A 522 -24.36 -26.66 -4.43
N ALA A 523 -25.45 -26.38 -5.17
CA ALA A 523 -26.72 -25.96 -4.59
C ALA A 523 -27.40 -27.07 -3.79
N LYS A 524 -27.41 -28.31 -4.31
CA LYS A 524 -27.94 -29.48 -3.56
C LYS A 524 -27.12 -29.73 -2.29
N TRP A 525 -25.80 -29.70 -2.38
CA TRP A 525 -24.91 -29.86 -1.22
C TRP A 525 -25.09 -28.73 -0.20
N LYS A 526 -25.33 -27.49 -0.64
CA LYS A 526 -25.72 -26.40 0.28
C LYS A 526 -27.01 -26.72 1.02
N GLY A 527 -28.03 -27.28 0.36
CA GLY A 527 -29.26 -27.73 1.00
C GLY A 527 -29.03 -28.86 2.02
N PHE A 528 -28.15 -29.82 1.73
CA PHE A 528 -27.76 -30.86 2.69
C PHE A 528 -26.99 -30.29 3.88
N VAL A 529 -26.05 -29.37 3.65
CA VAL A 529 -25.32 -28.67 4.74
C VAL A 529 -26.28 -27.86 5.61
N GLU A 530 -27.30 -27.25 5.02
CA GLU A 530 -28.32 -26.50 5.76
C GLU A 530 -29.22 -27.42 6.61
N TYR A 531 -29.51 -28.63 6.12
CA TYR A 531 -30.14 -29.69 6.92
C TYR A 531 -29.26 -30.08 8.12
N LEU A 532 -27.96 -30.36 7.89
CA LEU A 532 -27.03 -30.69 8.99
C LEU A 532 -26.92 -29.55 10.02
N ARG A 533 -26.97 -28.29 9.55
CA ARG A 533 -26.94 -27.10 10.40
C ARG A 533 -28.22 -26.91 11.22
N ASN A 534 -29.38 -27.30 10.70
CA ASN A 534 -30.70 -27.06 11.31
C ASN A 534 -31.52 -28.34 11.49
N LEU A 535 -30.89 -29.42 11.94
CA LEU A 535 -31.55 -30.70 12.20
C LEU A 535 -32.84 -30.60 13.00
N GLU A 536 -32.88 -29.78 14.07
CA GLU A 536 -34.07 -29.62 14.92
C GLU A 536 -35.30 -29.04 14.17
N LYS A 537 -35.05 -28.27 13.12
CA LYS A 537 -36.09 -27.62 12.32
C LYS A 537 -36.60 -28.53 11.19
N TYR A 538 -35.72 -29.36 10.63
CA TYR A 538 -35.96 -30.06 9.37
C TYR A 538 -35.99 -31.59 9.47
N GLY A 539 -35.63 -32.18 10.61
CA GLY A 539 -35.58 -33.63 10.80
C GLY A 539 -35.84 -34.09 12.23
N ASP A 540 -35.89 -35.41 12.39
CA ASP A 540 -35.94 -36.06 13.70
C ASP A 540 -34.53 -36.37 14.19
N VAL A 541 -34.15 -35.79 15.33
CA VAL A 541 -32.84 -35.95 15.97
C VAL A 541 -32.54 -37.42 16.28
N GLY A 542 -33.56 -38.24 16.53
CA GLY A 542 -33.42 -39.68 16.74
C GLY A 542 -32.90 -40.42 15.50
N THR A 543 -33.54 -40.21 14.34
CA THR A 543 -33.08 -40.80 13.07
C THR A 543 -31.71 -40.28 12.61
N ALA A 544 -31.39 -39.02 12.95
CA ALA A 544 -30.09 -38.44 12.66
C ALA A 544 -28.97 -39.03 13.53
N ALA A 545 -29.28 -39.52 14.73
CA ALA A 545 -28.33 -40.16 15.63
C ALA A 545 -27.81 -41.50 15.05
N GLU A 546 -28.65 -42.25 14.34
CA GLU A 546 -28.24 -43.49 13.66
C GLU A 546 -27.25 -43.20 12.51
N LYS A 547 -27.43 -42.07 11.82
CA LYS A 547 -26.57 -41.64 10.70
C LYS A 547 -25.40 -40.74 11.17
N PHE A 548 -25.20 -40.57 12.47
CA PHE A 548 -24.18 -39.67 13.05
C PHE A 548 -22.78 -39.94 12.48
N SER A 549 -22.35 -41.20 12.53
CA SER A 549 -21.01 -41.59 12.06
C SER A 549 -20.82 -41.38 10.55
N ALA A 550 -21.91 -41.43 9.77
CA ALA A 550 -21.88 -41.27 8.32
C ALA A 550 -21.90 -39.81 7.87
N TYR A 551 -22.50 -38.91 8.65
CA TYR A 551 -22.58 -37.49 8.30
C TYR A 551 -21.48 -36.65 8.95
N LEU A 552 -20.77 -37.18 9.94
CA LEU A 552 -19.65 -36.49 10.60
C LEU A 552 -18.56 -36.00 9.61
N PRO A 553 -18.09 -36.79 8.62
CA PRO A 553 -17.11 -36.30 7.66
C PRO A 553 -17.62 -35.07 6.88
N TYR A 554 -18.88 -35.08 6.45
CA TYR A 554 -19.50 -33.95 5.74
C TYR A 554 -19.70 -32.73 6.64
N ALA A 555 -20.03 -32.93 7.92
CA ALA A 555 -20.13 -31.84 8.90
C ALA A 555 -18.77 -31.15 9.13
N VAL A 556 -17.67 -31.92 9.12
CA VAL A 556 -16.30 -31.38 9.21
C VAL A 556 -15.92 -30.61 7.94
N ALA A 557 -16.22 -31.14 6.74
CA ALA A 557 -15.99 -30.44 5.49
C ALA A 557 -16.75 -29.09 5.43
N ALA A 558 -17.99 -29.07 5.94
CA ALA A 558 -18.80 -27.85 6.04
C ALA A 558 -18.38 -26.90 7.19
N GLY A 559 -17.48 -27.33 8.08
CA GLY A 559 -17.01 -26.54 9.23
C GLY A 559 -18.06 -26.34 10.33
N ILE A 560 -19.00 -27.27 10.48
CA ILE A 560 -20.05 -27.25 11.52
C ILE A 560 -19.84 -28.35 12.57
N ASP A 561 -18.66 -28.96 12.60
CA ASP A 561 -18.28 -30.12 13.42
C ASP A 561 -18.52 -29.92 14.92
N ARG A 562 -18.15 -28.77 15.49
CA ARG A 562 -18.39 -28.48 16.92
C ARG A 562 -19.87 -28.48 17.28
N ASN A 563 -20.67 -27.76 16.49
CA ASN A 563 -22.12 -27.69 16.69
C ASN A 563 -22.77 -29.05 16.46
N TRP A 564 -22.27 -29.80 15.48
CA TRP A 564 -22.73 -31.15 15.19
C TRP A 564 -22.49 -32.09 16.37
N VAL A 565 -21.26 -32.21 16.85
CA VAL A 565 -20.88 -33.12 17.95
C VAL A 565 -21.57 -32.73 19.27
N GLN A 566 -21.64 -31.44 19.60
CA GLN A 566 -22.32 -30.97 20.82
C GLN A 566 -23.82 -31.28 20.86
N ARG A 567 -24.50 -31.30 19.70
CA ARG A 567 -25.93 -31.61 19.62
C ARG A 567 -26.21 -33.07 19.92
N PHE A 568 -25.37 -33.97 19.41
CA PHE A 568 -25.52 -35.41 19.65
C PHE A 568 -25.00 -35.86 21.02
N ALA A 569 -24.15 -35.07 21.68
CA ALA A 569 -23.73 -35.33 23.06
C ALA A 569 -24.89 -35.36 24.07
N ARG A 570 -26.05 -34.76 23.72
CA ARG A 570 -27.26 -34.71 24.56
C ARG A 570 -28.26 -35.83 24.25
N VAL A 571 -28.02 -36.62 23.21
CA VAL A 571 -28.94 -37.67 22.75
C VAL A 571 -28.51 -39.01 23.36
N PRO A 572 -29.38 -39.69 24.13
CA PRO A 572 -29.09 -41.04 24.59
C PRO A 572 -29.08 -42.01 23.39
N ASN A 573 -28.10 -42.93 23.34
CA ASN A 573 -27.90 -43.97 22.30
C ASN A 573 -27.20 -43.59 20.98
N VAL A 574 -26.20 -42.71 21.01
CA VAL A 574 -25.32 -42.50 19.82
C VAL A 574 -24.23 -43.57 19.76
N SER A 575 -24.12 -44.28 18.63
CA SER A 575 -23.08 -45.29 18.43
C SER A 575 -21.70 -44.66 18.17
N ILE A 576 -20.67 -45.11 18.87
CA ILE A 576 -19.27 -44.72 18.61
C ILE A 576 -18.89 -45.20 17.19
N PRO A 577 -18.25 -44.34 16.36
CA PRO A 577 -17.82 -44.75 15.03
C PRO A 577 -16.83 -45.95 15.09
N PRO A 578 -16.97 -46.95 14.21
CA PRO A 578 -16.17 -48.18 14.28
C PRO A 578 -14.67 -47.97 14.04
N TRP A 579 -14.28 -46.82 13.49
CA TRP A 579 -12.89 -46.44 13.24
C TRP A 579 -12.24 -45.70 14.42
N TYR A 580 -12.98 -45.41 15.50
CA TYR A 580 -12.48 -44.68 16.66
C TYR A 580 -12.28 -45.61 17.87
N TYR A 581 -11.06 -45.69 18.39
CA TYR A 581 -10.67 -46.61 19.47
C TYR A 581 -10.16 -45.83 20.70
N PRO A 582 -11.03 -45.52 21.68
CA PRO A 582 -10.64 -44.90 22.94
C PRO A 582 -10.11 -45.96 23.92
N THR A 583 -8.79 -46.14 24.02
CA THR A 583 -8.18 -47.25 24.80
C THR A 583 -8.37 -47.14 26.32
N TYR A 584 -8.78 -45.99 26.81
CA TYR A 584 -9.14 -45.77 28.21
C TYR A 584 -10.56 -46.27 28.55
N LEU A 585 -11.35 -46.70 27.56
CA LEU A 585 -12.65 -47.34 27.79
C LEU A 585 -12.49 -48.86 27.78
N GLY A 586 -13.05 -49.53 28.79
CA GLY A 586 -12.89 -50.98 29.03
C GLY A 586 -12.98 -51.89 27.79
N PRO A 587 -14.00 -51.74 26.91
CA PRO A 587 -14.14 -52.57 25.70
C PRO A 587 -13.04 -52.38 24.64
N TYR A 588 -12.26 -51.30 24.73
CA TYR A 588 -11.25 -50.89 23.75
C TYR A 588 -9.82 -50.88 24.32
N SER A 589 -9.64 -51.36 25.56
CA SER A 589 -8.36 -51.36 26.29
C SER A 589 -7.22 -52.08 25.58
N GLY A 590 -7.51 -53.09 24.76
CA GLY A 590 -6.53 -53.80 23.94
C GLY A 590 -6.00 -53.01 22.73
N GLY A 591 -6.58 -51.85 22.42
CA GLY A 591 -6.25 -51.06 21.23
C GLY A 591 -6.56 -51.78 19.92
N TYR A 592 -6.23 -51.14 18.81
CA TYR A 592 -6.37 -51.74 17.48
C TYR A 592 -5.05 -52.35 17.02
N ARG A 593 -5.08 -53.57 16.45
CA ARG A 593 -3.90 -54.19 15.82
C ARG A 593 -3.81 -53.74 14.36
N ALA A 594 -2.78 -52.97 14.01
CA ALA A 594 -2.61 -52.50 12.65
C ALA A 594 -2.45 -53.66 11.65
N GLY A 595 -2.96 -53.50 10.43
CA GLY A 595 -2.98 -54.53 9.39
C GLY A 595 -4.06 -55.60 9.55
N THR A 596 -4.98 -55.47 10.52
CA THR A 596 -6.17 -56.33 10.65
C THR A 596 -7.39 -55.68 9.96
N PRO A 597 -8.44 -56.45 9.61
CA PRO A 597 -9.67 -55.90 9.06
C PRO A 597 -10.56 -55.22 10.11
N LEU A 598 -11.18 -54.10 9.72
CA LEU A 598 -12.18 -53.38 10.51
C LEU A 598 -13.50 -54.17 10.54
N ARG A 599 -13.90 -54.70 11.70
CA ARG A 599 -15.14 -55.46 11.88
C ARG A 599 -16.34 -54.51 12.00
N ARG A 600 -17.19 -54.42 10.97
CA ARG A 600 -18.48 -53.69 11.03
C ARG A 600 -19.53 -54.57 11.74
N GLY A 601 -19.74 -54.35 13.04
CA GLY A 601 -20.84 -54.97 13.78
C GLY A 601 -20.67 -54.80 15.29
N ILE A 602 -21.78 -54.69 16.01
CA ILE A 602 -21.84 -54.67 17.48
C ILE A 602 -21.38 -56.05 17.98
N GLY A 603 -20.08 -56.19 18.14
CA GLY A 603 -19.44 -57.38 18.70
C GLY A 603 -18.24 -56.91 19.49
N ILE A 604 -18.40 -56.87 20.81
CA ILE A 604 -17.30 -56.77 21.77
C ILE A 604 -16.20 -57.74 21.31
N PRO A 605 -14.91 -57.36 21.32
CA PRO A 605 -13.84 -58.28 20.96
C PRO A 605 -13.97 -59.57 21.77
N SER A 606 -14.26 -60.68 21.10
CA SER A 606 -14.10 -62.00 21.69
C SER A 606 -12.62 -62.18 21.97
N PHE A 607 -12.27 -62.32 23.24
CA PHE A 607 -10.98 -62.86 23.63
C PHE A 607 -10.89 -64.27 23.02
N ASP A 608 -9.99 -64.43 22.04
CA ASP A 608 -9.56 -65.74 21.59
C ASP A 608 -8.74 -66.36 22.73
N GLY A 609 -9.33 -67.37 23.36
CA GLY A 609 -8.76 -68.03 24.52
C GLY A 609 -9.41 -69.38 24.73
N GLY A 610 -9.03 -70.36 23.91
CA GLY A 610 -9.14 -71.79 24.21
C GLY A 610 -10.55 -72.39 24.18
N GLU A 611 -10.61 -73.63 23.69
CA GLU A 611 -11.81 -74.46 23.66
C GLU A 611 -12.47 -74.59 25.04
N GLY A 612 -13.77 -74.31 25.09
CA GLY A 612 -14.61 -74.45 26.28
C GLY A 612 -16.01 -73.91 26.01
N SER A 613 -16.82 -74.69 25.31
CA SER A 613 -18.20 -74.41 24.90
C SER A 613 -19.09 -73.80 25.98
N GLY A 614 -19.78 -72.70 25.66
CA GLY A 614 -20.91 -72.18 26.43
C GLY A 614 -21.46 -70.87 25.86
N LEU A 615 -22.66 -70.91 25.30
CA LEU A 615 -23.46 -69.74 24.90
C LEU A 615 -23.72 -68.83 26.12
N PRO A 616 -23.60 -67.49 26.05
CA PRO A 616 -23.84 -66.64 27.22
C PRO A 616 -25.33 -66.26 27.31
N GLY A 617 -26.13 -67.21 27.79
CA GLY A 617 -27.50 -66.97 28.29
C GLY A 617 -27.57 -66.83 29.82
N GLU A 618 -26.44 -66.85 30.52
CA GLU A 618 -26.40 -67.08 31.97
C GLU A 618 -25.36 -66.19 32.65
N LEU A 619 -25.62 -64.88 32.69
CA LEU A 619 -24.89 -63.92 33.54
C LEU A 619 -25.84 -63.04 34.38
N ALA A 620 -27.12 -63.40 34.46
CA ALA A 620 -28.07 -62.80 35.40
C ALA A 620 -27.98 -63.47 36.79
N ARG A 621 -26.78 -63.55 37.37
CA ARG A 621 -26.56 -63.87 38.80
C ARG A 621 -25.07 -63.75 39.19
N ALA A 622 -24.61 -62.52 39.34
CA ALA A 622 -23.46 -62.22 40.20
C ALA A 622 -23.60 -60.76 40.65
N ASP A 623 -24.11 -60.62 41.86
CA ASP A 623 -24.09 -59.42 42.68
C ASP A 623 -22.68 -59.31 43.29
N ASP A 624 -21.81 -58.48 42.68
CA ASP A 624 -20.86 -57.60 43.38
C ASP A 624 -20.11 -56.71 42.36
N GLY A 625 -20.12 -55.39 42.58
CA GLY A 625 -19.10 -54.47 42.07
C GLY A 625 -19.10 -54.03 40.60
N GLY A 626 -19.99 -53.10 40.23
CA GLY A 626 -19.56 -51.89 39.48
C GLY A 626 -19.52 -51.91 37.95
N LEU A 627 -20.66 -52.07 37.29
CA LEU A 627 -20.88 -51.57 35.92
C LEU A 627 -22.17 -50.74 35.90
N SER A 628 -22.08 -49.46 36.29
CA SER A 628 -23.20 -48.54 36.16
C SER A 628 -23.32 -48.01 34.73
N LEU A 629 -24.55 -48.00 34.21
CA LEU A 629 -24.93 -47.32 32.97
C LEU A 629 -24.58 -45.81 32.98
N ASP A 630 -24.37 -45.23 34.16
CA ASP A 630 -23.93 -43.85 34.37
C ASP A 630 -22.46 -43.63 33.97
N ASN A 631 -21.57 -44.63 34.12
CA ASN A 631 -20.17 -44.53 33.67
C ASN A 631 -20.04 -44.73 32.15
N LEU A 632 -20.97 -45.47 31.52
CA LEU A 632 -21.03 -45.66 30.08
C LEU A 632 -21.61 -44.42 29.36
N SER A 633 -22.60 -43.75 29.96
CA SER A 633 -23.17 -42.51 29.42
C SER A 633 -22.24 -41.30 29.61
N GLY A 634 -21.58 -41.18 30.76
CA GLY A 634 -20.54 -40.17 31.00
C GLY A 634 -19.29 -40.34 30.12
N GLY A 635 -18.91 -41.60 29.83
CA GLY A 635 -17.78 -41.92 28.96
C GLY A 635 -18.02 -41.61 27.47
N MET A 636 -19.25 -41.76 26.97
CA MET A 636 -19.61 -41.46 25.57
C MET A 636 -19.75 -39.95 25.31
N ALA A 637 -20.38 -39.19 26.22
CA ALA A 637 -20.43 -37.73 26.12
C ALA A 637 -19.02 -37.12 26.26
N GLY A 638 -18.21 -37.64 27.19
CA GLY A 638 -16.81 -37.25 27.37
C GLY A 638 -15.92 -37.63 26.17
N ALA A 639 -16.15 -38.79 25.53
CA ALA A 639 -15.43 -39.19 24.32
C ALA A 639 -15.77 -38.26 23.13
N LEU A 640 -17.03 -37.86 22.95
CA LEU A 640 -17.45 -36.91 21.92
C LEU A 640 -16.92 -35.49 22.20
N GLU A 641 -16.92 -35.06 23.45
CA GLU A 641 -16.34 -33.78 23.89
C GLU A 641 -14.81 -33.78 23.72
N ASN A 642 -14.12 -34.90 23.95
CA ASN A 642 -12.69 -35.07 23.74
C ASN A 642 -12.31 -35.16 22.24
N ILE A 643 -13.12 -35.79 21.39
CA ILE A 643 -12.98 -35.75 19.92
C ILE A 643 -13.12 -34.30 19.44
N SER A 644 -14.14 -33.58 19.92
CA SER A 644 -14.36 -32.17 19.60
C SER A 644 -13.19 -31.29 20.04
N ASN A 645 -12.68 -31.47 21.26
CA ASN A 645 -11.56 -30.70 21.82
C ASN A 645 -10.23 -31.06 21.17
N GLY A 646 -9.97 -32.33 20.87
CA GLY A 646 -8.75 -32.80 20.19
C GLY A 646 -8.67 -32.30 18.75
N LEU A 647 -9.76 -32.42 18.00
CA LEU A 647 -9.85 -31.94 16.61
C LEU A 647 -9.81 -30.40 16.55
N THR A 648 -10.45 -29.73 17.51
CA THR A 648 -10.38 -28.28 17.73
C THR A 648 -8.97 -27.82 18.05
N ASN A 649 -8.28 -28.43 19.00
CA ASN A 649 -6.93 -28.05 19.40
C ASN A 649 -5.93 -28.33 18.29
N MET A 650 -6.13 -29.38 17.50
CA MET A 650 -5.31 -29.69 16.33
C MET A 650 -5.53 -28.66 15.20
N VAL A 651 -6.78 -28.28 14.92
CA VAL A 651 -7.12 -27.23 13.94
C VAL A 651 -6.67 -25.83 14.40
N GLU A 652 -6.80 -25.52 15.69
CA GLU A 652 -6.39 -24.24 16.29
C GLU A 652 -4.87 -24.10 16.40
N SER A 653 -4.16 -25.19 16.72
CA SER A 653 -2.69 -25.22 16.68
C SER A 653 -2.18 -25.08 15.24
N ALA A 654 -2.82 -25.74 14.27
CA ALA A 654 -2.49 -25.59 12.85
C ALA A 654 -2.79 -24.16 12.34
N GLY A 655 -3.89 -23.54 12.82
CA GLY A 655 -4.25 -22.16 12.48
C GLY A 655 -3.29 -21.11 13.05
N ARG A 656 -2.86 -21.24 14.32
CA ARG A 656 -1.92 -20.30 14.97
C ARG A 656 -0.52 -20.32 14.35
N ILE A 657 -0.08 -21.47 13.83
CA ILE A 657 1.24 -21.62 13.20
C ILE A 657 1.24 -21.11 11.74
N MET A 658 0.12 -21.17 11.03
CA MET A 658 0.02 -20.62 9.67
C MET A 658 0.00 -19.09 9.60
N THR A 659 -0.29 -18.40 10.70
CA THR A 659 -0.11 -16.93 10.81
C THR A 659 1.30 -16.51 11.24
N SER A 660 2.14 -17.45 11.70
CA SER A 660 3.54 -17.17 12.05
C SER A 660 4.45 -17.53 10.89
N THR A 661 4.85 -16.52 10.12
CA THR A 661 5.94 -16.63 9.14
C THR A 661 7.23 -17.11 9.82
N PRO A 662 8.00 -18.05 9.23
CA PRO A 662 9.34 -18.37 9.68
C PRO A 662 10.23 -17.11 9.59
N ALA A 663 10.99 -16.82 10.64
CA ALA A 663 12.00 -15.77 10.59
C ALA A 663 13.04 -16.10 9.51
N PRO A 664 13.35 -15.18 8.57
CA PRO A 664 14.37 -15.42 7.58
C PRO A 664 15.75 -15.48 8.25
N LYS A 665 16.48 -16.55 7.93
CA LYS A 665 17.92 -16.70 8.24
C LYS A 665 18.68 -15.61 7.50
N GLY A 666 19.45 -14.82 8.26
CA GLY A 666 20.22 -13.69 7.76
C GLY A 666 21.29 -14.12 6.76
N GLY A 667 21.10 -13.68 5.51
CA GLY A 667 22.09 -13.73 4.44
C GLY A 667 22.40 -12.30 3.98
N SER A 668 23.65 -11.90 4.21
CA SER A 668 24.41 -10.79 3.63
C SER A 668 23.82 -10.14 2.36
N SER A 669 23.50 -8.85 2.45
CA SER A 669 23.69 -7.91 1.34
C SER A 669 23.89 -6.49 1.89
N GLY A 670 24.96 -5.85 1.45
CA GLY A 670 25.34 -4.50 1.87
C GLY A 670 24.42 -3.43 1.28
N SER A 671 24.13 -2.42 2.09
CA SER A 671 23.50 -1.18 1.64
C SER A 671 24.53 -0.06 1.69
N TRP A 672 24.85 0.47 0.51
CA TRP A 672 25.44 1.79 0.36
C TRP A 672 24.53 2.85 0.97
N SER A 673 25.14 3.89 1.53
CA SER A 673 24.50 5.12 1.96
C SER A 673 24.91 6.24 1.00
N SER A 674 23.93 6.80 0.30
CA SER A 674 23.94 8.16 -0.22
C SER A 674 22.72 8.82 0.42
N GLY A 675 22.85 9.89 1.20
CA GLY A 675 23.41 11.17 0.81
C GLY A 675 22.30 12.09 0.31
N GLY A 676 21.19 12.23 1.06
CA GLY A 676 20.08 13.11 0.72
C GLY A 676 20.45 14.57 0.92
N ARG A 677 20.55 15.32 -0.18
CA ARG A 677 20.53 16.79 -0.20
C ARG A 677 19.12 17.22 -0.61
N SER A 678 18.46 18.00 0.24
CA SER A 678 17.17 18.62 -0.04
C SER A 678 17.35 19.71 -1.09
N PHE A 679 16.80 19.49 -2.28
CA PHE A 679 16.56 20.52 -3.30
C PHE A 679 15.12 21.02 -3.16
N SER A 680 14.95 22.31 -2.87
CA SER A 680 13.67 23.00 -2.92
C SER A 680 13.30 23.27 -4.38
N GLY A 681 12.51 22.37 -4.98
CA GLY A 681 11.91 22.57 -6.30
C GLY A 681 10.74 23.54 -6.21
N GLY A 682 10.98 24.79 -6.62
CA GLY A 682 9.92 25.76 -6.89
C GLY A 682 9.16 25.34 -8.14
N GLY A 683 7.85 25.08 -8.00
CA GLY A 683 6.97 24.79 -9.12
C GLY A 683 6.81 26.02 -10.01
N ARG A 684 7.23 25.91 -11.28
CA ARG A 684 6.82 26.84 -12.34
C ARG A 684 5.61 26.24 -13.05
N SER A 685 4.42 26.71 -12.68
CA SER A 685 3.19 26.46 -13.42
C SER A 685 2.98 27.57 -14.44
N GLY A 686 2.71 27.19 -15.69
CA GLY A 686 2.27 28.09 -16.76
C GLY A 686 3.28 28.14 -17.90
N GLY A 687 2.82 27.86 -19.12
CA GLY A 687 3.53 28.18 -20.36
C GLY A 687 3.68 29.70 -20.46
N GLY A 688 4.69 30.21 -19.75
CA GLY A 688 4.94 31.61 -19.54
C GLY A 688 6.15 32.06 -20.34
N PHE A 689 5.98 33.19 -21.00
CA PHE A 689 7.03 34.03 -21.56
C PHE A 689 8.35 33.96 -20.76
N ARG A 690 9.42 33.45 -21.37
CA ARG A 690 10.77 33.48 -20.77
C ARG A 690 11.45 34.77 -21.17
N SER A 691 11.73 35.66 -20.23
CA SER A 691 12.44 36.93 -20.43
C SER A 691 13.97 36.74 -20.37
N SER A 692 14.74 37.77 -20.68
CA SER A 692 16.20 37.81 -20.48
C SER A 692 16.54 38.60 -19.21
N GLY A 693 17.71 38.36 -18.61
CA GLY A 693 18.14 39.08 -17.39
C GLY A 693 17.62 38.45 -16.10
N GLY A 694 17.54 39.25 -15.03
CA GLY A 694 17.15 38.79 -13.69
C GLY A 694 18.28 38.12 -12.92
N GLY A 695 17.97 37.04 -12.19
CA GLY A 695 18.89 36.27 -11.33
C GLY A 695 18.71 36.57 -9.85
N SER A 696 19.79 36.73 -9.08
CA SER A 696 19.69 36.96 -7.63
C SER A 696 20.53 38.13 -7.14
N ARG A 697 20.07 38.81 -6.08
CA ARG A 697 20.80 39.91 -5.42
C ARG A 697 20.86 39.68 -3.91
N GLY A 698 22.08 39.59 -3.36
CA GLY A 698 22.31 39.22 -1.96
C GLY A 698 23.40 40.05 -1.28
N PHE A 699 23.46 39.96 0.04
CA PHE A 699 24.43 40.64 0.89
C PHE A 699 24.88 39.75 2.05
N GLY A 700 26.15 39.85 2.46
CA GLY A 700 26.76 39.02 3.49
C GLY A 700 27.74 39.73 4.42
#